data_AF-A0A8H7Q6I1-F1
#
_entry.id   AF-A0A8H7Q6I1-F1
#
_cell.length_a   1.000
_cell.length_b   1.000
_cell.length_c   1.000
_cell.angle_alpha   90.00
_cell.angle_beta   90.00
_cell.angle_gamma   90.00
#
_symmetry.space_group_name_H-M   'P 1'
#
loop_
_entity.id
_entity.type
_entity.pdbx_description
1 polymer ?
#
loop_
_entity_poly.entity_id
_entity_poly.type
_entity_poly.pdbx_seq_one_letter_code
_entity_poly.pdbx_strand_id
1 'polypeptide(L)'
;MFNDGQWVATQLLDPYNATVEDVLRVGQYTCKEAFQHKCYLRPGDSITELQFESLKCLLGEHFDTAKRLKSTKHHAKTFGLQNKTAVEYIRSDYLLRLDTWKVQQEGEEPGPLLGIGYNVPWVHLLPRYRYLVVNTAAHWHKSTLFGEAESTEDMLQAYELTVNEILDTVQQYQHLTTYFRSSPYGHGNCSQYTEPMVKPNPPNGTVPWEHQWHLFPQMSNMWKTAIEKRNNPKIKYLDVSRLSELRGDVHSKPDKDCLHMCIPDDTTPTLPAVIPPTSHLNFLRTWWQRSDKTSEIAESRLLNHYLTKNVIARVDRVDIGGQNRFINTLIVEKANNKNLSSGEVEHGSNDGPVDDKKALVMCHGYGAGLGFFYKNYNGIAQASPGYRVFSIASVHPDWLGMGRSSRPKWQILKKRNQSWDDVVEETESHFIQCLEDWRKAQKLEKMTLMGHSLGGYMASCYALKHPERVEKLILVSPVGLPVSPYEQVEEDKPEVALPKEAEQLGKAMEAEVTEREFQNSPNGAPRRIPSWAAYLWDKNVTPMSVVRLGGPLGARLVNQYTSRRFAHLNTDEQHSLYDYLYHITSSTGSGEYALASVLSPGAYARKPLIHRLPELKMPTVFIYGQKDWMDYKSAEEASKKMSVYTKIYRISEGGHHMYLDNHKEFNDVVTEVLGA
;
A
#
# COMPACT_ATOMS: atom_id res chain seq x y z
N MET A 1 -4.41 -25.97 0.13
CA MET A 1 -5.83 -25.89 -0.32
C MET A 1 -6.50 -24.92 0.63
N PHE A 2 -7.15 -23.87 0.09
CA PHE A 2 -7.82 -22.76 0.80
C PHE A 2 -6.90 -21.94 1.76
N ASN A 3 -6.64 -20.63 1.66
CA ASN A 3 -7.27 -19.39 1.13
C ASN A 3 -7.79 -18.45 2.24
N ASP A 4 -7.30 -17.22 2.14
CA ASP A 4 -7.91 -15.93 2.50
C ASP A 4 -8.33 -15.69 3.96
N GLY A 5 -7.72 -14.68 4.58
CA GLY A 5 -8.16 -14.10 5.86
C GLY A 5 -9.42 -13.23 5.77
N GLN A 6 -10.26 -13.40 4.74
CA GLN A 6 -11.45 -12.58 4.47
C GLN A 6 -12.75 -13.15 5.08
N TRP A 7 -12.77 -13.44 6.39
CA TRP A 7 -13.91 -14.16 7.01
C TRP A 7 -14.82 -13.35 7.94
N VAL A 8 -14.60 -12.04 8.10
CA VAL A 8 -15.62 -11.13 8.68
C VAL A 8 -16.56 -10.58 7.60
N ALA A 9 -16.13 -10.61 6.34
CA ALA A 9 -16.85 -10.08 5.17
C ALA A 9 -18.01 -10.96 4.68
N THR A 10 -17.94 -12.28 4.87
CA THR A 10 -18.87 -13.26 4.27
C THR A 10 -20.18 -13.48 5.04
N GLN A 11 -20.41 -12.75 6.14
CA GLN A 11 -21.64 -12.82 6.95
C GLN A 11 -22.92 -12.27 6.26
N LEU A 12 -23.00 -12.25 4.93
CA LEU A 12 -24.19 -11.92 4.12
C LEU A 12 -24.38 -12.84 2.91
N LEU A 13 -23.48 -13.81 2.70
CA LEU A 13 -23.41 -14.64 1.50
C LEU A 13 -23.45 -16.12 1.85
N ASP A 14 -24.09 -16.91 0.99
CA ASP A 14 -23.95 -18.38 0.99
C ASP A 14 -22.46 -18.72 0.77
N PRO A 15 -21.77 -19.35 1.75
CA PRO A 15 -20.33 -19.56 1.70
C PRO A 15 -19.86 -20.54 0.61
N TYR A 16 -20.78 -21.11 -0.18
CA TYR A 16 -20.44 -22.03 -1.26
C TYR A 16 -20.57 -21.48 -2.68
N ASN A 17 -21.19 -20.31 -2.92
CA ASN A 17 -21.55 -19.91 -4.30
C ASN A 17 -21.63 -18.42 -4.66
N ALA A 18 -21.35 -17.46 -3.77
CA ALA A 18 -21.53 -16.03 -4.08
C ALA A 18 -20.21 -15.22 -4.13
N THR A 19 -20.12 -14.36 -5.14
CA THR A 19 -18.97 -13.49 -5.44
C THR A 19 -19.16 -12.06 -4.94
N VAL A 20 -18.11 -11.22 -5.03
CA VAL A 20 -18.22 -9.76 -4.80
C VAL A 20 -19.16 -9.09 -5.81
N GLU A 21 -19.26 -9.61 -7.04
CA GLU A 21 -20.27 -9.13 -8.00
C GLU A 21 -21.70 -9.46 -7.55
N ASP A 22 -21.93 -10.55 -6.81
CA ASP A 22 -23.26 -10.91 -6.30
C ASP A 22 -23.68 -10.02 -5.11
N VAL A 23 -22.74 -9.52 -4.31
CA VAL A 23 -22.99 -8.44 -3.32
C VAL A 23 -23.41 -7.15 -4.04
N LEU A 24 -22.83 -6.89 -5.21
CA LEU A 24 -23.14 -5.76 -6.08
C LEU A 24 -24.33 -6.03 -7.02
N ARG A 25 -24.95 -7.22 -7.02
CA ARG A 25 -26.12 -7.56 -7.85
C ARG A 25 -27.36 -7.81 -7.02
N VAL A 26 -28.25 -6.84 -7.09
CA VAL A 26 -29.56 -6.83 -6.46
C VAL A 26 -30.58 -7.48 -7.41
N GLY A 27 -30.49 -8.80 -7.55
CA GLY A 27 -31.22 -9.54 -8.58
C GLY A 27 -30.65 -9.23 -9.97
N GLN A 28 -31.50 -8.85 -10.93
CA GLN A 28 -31.08 -8.49 -12.29
C GLN A 28 -30.39 -7.11 -12.41
N TYR A 29 -30.26 -6.35 -11.32
CA TYR A 29 -29.72 -4.99 -11.34
C TYR A 29 -28.42 -4.91 -10.54
N THR A 30 -27.44 -4.17 -11.04
CA THR A 30 -26.28 -3.80 -10.24
C THR A 30 -26.68 -2.77 -9.15
N CYS A 31 -25.93 -2.68 -8.06
CA CYS A 31 -26.11 -1.66 -7.01
C CYS A 31 -26.11 -0.23 -7.57
N LYS A 32 -25.51 -0.02 -8.75
CA LYS A 32 -25.46 1.22 -9.52
C LYS A 32 -26.81 1.62 -10.14
N GLU A 33 -27.71 0.66 -10.35
CA GLU A 33 -29.00 0.83 -11.05
C GLU A 33 -30.20 0.91 -10.09
N ALA A 34 -30.06 0.47 -8.84
CA ALA A 34 -31.14 0.44 -7.85
C ALA A 34 -31.51 1.82 -7.22
N PHE A 35 -30.85 2.91 -7.63
CA PHE A 35 -30.86 4.20 -6.93
C PHE A 35 -32.06 5.13 -7.18
N GLN A 36 -33.29 4.60 -7.05
CA GLN A 36 -34.46 5.38 -6.62
C GLN A 36 -34.68 5.27 -5.09
N HIS A 37 -34.21 4.20 -4.44
CA HIS A 37 -34.24 4.03 -2.98
C HIS A 37 -32.82 3.84 -2.43
N LYS A 38 -32.62 4.05 -1.12
CA LYS A 38 -31.37 3.66 -0.44
C LYS A 38 -31.29 2.12 -0.41
N CYS A 39 -30.09 1.54 -0.50
CA CYS A 39 -29.97 0.08 -0.68
C CYS A 39 -30.24 -0.68 0.63
N TYR A 40 -29.41 -0.50 1.66
CA TYR A 40 -29.46 -1.30 2.90
C TYR A 40 -29.61 -0.44 4.17
N LEU A 41 -30.57 -0.77 5.03
CA LEU A 41 -30.65 -0.30 6.42
C LEU A 41 -30.25 -1.42 7.38
N ARG A 42 -29.51 -1.10 8.44
CA ARG A 42 -29.01 -2.04 9.43
C ARG A 42 -29.29 -1.53 10.86
N PRO A 43 -30.51 -1.71 11.40
CA PRO A 43 -30.78 -1.41 12.79
C PRO A 43 -30.29 -2.57 13.66
N GLY A 44 -29.64 -2.26 14.79
CA GLY A 44 -29.23 -3.28 15.76
C GLY A 44 -28.16 -2.83 16.74
N ASP A 45 -27.57 -3.82 17.41
CA ASP A 45 -26.51 -3.65 18.42
C ASP A 45 -25.09 -3.50 17.83
N SER A 46 -24.05 -3.51 18.68
CA SER A 46 -22.65 -3.37 18.26
C SER A 46 -22.13 -4.50 17.36
N ILE A 47 -22.74 -5.68 17.38
CA ILE A 47 -22.36 -6.76 16.45
C ILE A 47 -22.80 -6.37 15.03
N THR A 48 -23.95 -5.69 14.91
CA THR A 48 -24.40 -5.05 13.66
C THR A 48 -23.44 -3.95 13.22
N GLU A 49 -22.91 -3.17 14.16
CA GLU A 49 -21.94 -2.11 13.90
C GLU A 49 -20.62 -2.64 13.34
N LEU A 50 -20.08 -3.72 13.93
CA LEU A 50 -18.90 -4.40 13.40
C LEU A 50 -19.13 -4.91 11.98
N GLN A 51 -20.30 -5.50 11.73
CA GLN A 51 -20.63 -6.00 10.39
C GLN A 51 -20.87 -4.86 9.38
N PHE A 52 -21.27 -3.68 9.84
CA PHE A 52 -21.32 -2.46 9.02
C PHE A 52 -19.92 -1.96 8.68
N GLU A 53 -19.02 -1.86 9.66
CA GLU A 53 -17.65 -1.40 9.43
C GLU A 53 -16.84 -2.42 8.60
N SER A 54 -17.02 -3.73 8.80
CA SER A 54 -16.39 -4.75 7.95
C SER A 54 -16.90 -4.71 6.51
N LEU A 55 -18.20 -4.53 6.30
CA LEU A 55 -18.75 -4.32 4.96
C LEU A 55 -18.26 -3.01 4.33
N LYS A 56 -18.02 -1.97 5.14
CA LYS A 56 -17.42 -0.70 4.70
C LYS A 56 -15.96 -0.90 4.27
N CYS A 57 -15.19 -1.76 4.95
CA CYS A 57 -13.84 -2.12 4.50
C CYS A 57 -13.89 -2.91 3.19
N LEU A 58 -14.71 -3.97 3.12
CA LEU A 58 -14.86 -4.80 1.91
C LEU A 58 -15.26 -3.98 0.67
N LEU A 59 -16.21 -3.05 0.82
CA LEU A 59 -16.72 -2.23 -0.28
C LEU A 59 -16.04 -0.85 -0.35
N GLY A 60 -15.00 -0.61 0.45
CA GLY A 60 -14.39 0.72 0.62
C GLY A 60 -13.74 1.26 -0.65
N GLU A 61 -13.12 0.38 -1.45
CA GLU A 61 -12.55 0.74 -2.76
C GLU A 61 -13.63 1.05 -3.82
N HIS A 62 -14.89 0.68 -3.58
CA HIS A 62 -16.03 0.90 -4.48
C HIS A 62 -16.89 2.13 -4.14
N PHE A 63 -16.60 2.83 -3.03
CA PHE A 63 -17.37 3.99 -2.58
C PHE A 63 -16.44 5.19 -2.31
N ASP A 64 -16.74 6.34 -2.95
CA ASP A 64 -16.04 7.60 -2.66
C ASP A 64 -16.11 7.90 -1.16
N THR A 65 -14.96 8.23 -0.58
CA THR A 65 -14.69 8.22 0.87
C THR A 65 -15.82 8.83 1.71
N ALA A 66 -16.29 8.02 2.67
CA ALA A 66 -17.45 8.35 3.48
C ALA A 66 -17.31 9.72 4.19
N LYS A 67 -18.19 10.67 3.84
CA LYS A 67 -18.46 11.82 4.71
C LYS A 67 -19.00 11.31 6.04
N ARG A 68 -18.16 11.36 7.08
CA ARG A 68 -18.58 11.16 8.47
C ARG A 68 -19.49 12.33 8.87
N LEU A 69 -20.78 12.22 8.57
CA LEU A 69 -21.80 13.15 9.05
C LEU A 69 -21.88 13.03 10.58
N LYS A 70 -21.06 13.82 11.28
CA LYS A 70 -21.21 14.08 12.70
C LYS A 70 -22.46 14.93 12.94
N SER A 71 -23.64 14.32 12.79
CA SER A 71 -24.84 14.81 13.46
C SER A 71 -24.73 14.40 14.93
N THR A 72 -24.69 15.38 15.83
CA THR A 72 -24.48 15.18 17.27
C THR A 72 -25.72 14.63 18.01
N LYS A 73 -26.74 14.13 17.29
CA LYS A 73 -27.99 13.63 17.87
C LYS A 73 -28.38 12.19 17.55
N HIS A 74 -27.80 11.54 16.54
CA HIS A 74 -28.24 10.19 16.14
C HIS A 74 -27.04 9.25 16.00
N HIS A 75 -27.13 8.08 16.63
CA HIS A 75 -26.12 7.01 16.60
C HIS A 75 -26.20 6.23 15.27
N ALA A 76 -26.02 6.95 14.17
CA ALA A 76 -26.15 6.46 12.81
C ALA A 76 -24.83 6.60 12.04
N LYS A 77 -24.54 5.65 11.15
CA LYS A 77 -23.36 5.64 10.27
C LYS A 77 -23.79 5.34 8.84
N THR A 78 -23.16 5.96 7.85
CA THR A 78 -23.48 5.76 6.44
C THR A 78 -22.24 5.64 5.56
N PHE A 79 -22.31 4.81 4.52
CA PHE A 79 -21.42 4.89 3.36
C PHE A 79 -22.19 4.70 2.04
N GLY A 80 -21.60 5.13 0.93
CA GLY A 80 -22.25 5.12 -0.38
C GLY A 80 -21.52 5.98 -1.41
N LEU A 81 -22.10 6.11 -2.61
CA LEU A 81 -21.57 6.94 -3.69
C LEU A 81 -21.90 8.42 -3.47
N GLN A 82 -21.21 9.32 -4.18
CA GLN A 82 -21.37 10.78 -4.05
C GLN A 82 -22.85 11.21 -3.90
N ASN A 83 -23.18 11.78 -2.75
CA ASN A 83 -24.51 12.25 -2.35
C ASN A 83 -25.65 11.21 -2.34
N LYS A 84 -25.36 9.89 -2.36
CA LYS A 84 -26.36 8.81 -2.18
C LYS A 84 -25.90 7.77 -1.15
N THR A 85 -26.61 7.66 -0.03
CA THR A 85 -26.41 6.58 0.95
C THR A 85 -26.70 5.21 0.34
N ALA A 86 -25.71 4.31 0.32
CA ALA A 86 -25.89 2.92 -0.08
C ALA A 86 -26.24 2.04 1.13
N VAL A 87 -25.48 2.17 2.21
CA VAL A 87 -25.68 1.43 3.46
C VAL A 87 -25.78 2.42 4.62
N GLU A 88 -26.77 2.24 5.48
CA GLU A 88 -26.93 2.96 6.75
C GLU A 88 -27.05 1.97 7.90
N TYR A 89 -26.28 2.22 8.96
CA TYR A 89 -26.39 1.53 10.25
C TYR A 89 -26.96 2.49 11.28
N ILE A 90 -27.82 1.97 12.16
CA ILE A 90 -28.43 2.72 13.26
C ILE A 90 -28.37 1.88 14.53
N ARG A 91 -27.82 2.48 15.60
CA ARG A 91 -27.78 1.84 16.91
C ARG A 91 -29.17 1.76 17.51
N SER A 92 -29.70 0.55 17.61
CA SER A 92 -30.95 0.26 18.31
C SER A 92 -30.81 -1.10 18.95
N ASP A 93 -30.26 -1.11 20.17
CA ASP A 93 -29.82 -2.34 20.85
C ASP A 93 -30.95 -3.34 21.09
N TYR A 94 -32.17 -2.86 21.28
CA TYR A 94 -33.37 -3.68 21.54
C TYR A 94 -34.39 -3.66 20.40
N LEU A 95 -34.17 -2.83 19.36
CA LEU A 95 -35.05 -2.61 18.19
C LEU A 95 -36.46 -2.06 18.48
N LEU A 96 -36.95 -2.17 19.70
CA LEU A 96 -38.22 -1.66 20.19
C LEU A 96 -38.12 -1.13 21.62
N ARG A 97 -39.18 -0.53 22.13
CA ARG A 97 -39.26 -0.06 23.52
C ARG A 97 -39.62 -1.19 24.49
N LEU A 98 -38.80 -1.38 25.52
CA LEU A 98 -38.95 -2.47 26.50
C LEU A 98 -40.13 -2.28 27.48
N ASP A 99 -40.75 -1.10 27.56
CA ASP A 99 -41.94 -0.87 28.41
C ASP A 99 -43.27 -1.12 27.69
N THR A 100 -43.31 -0.94 26.37
CA THR A 100 -44.53 -1.11 25.56
C THR A 100 -44.51 -2.34 24.66
N TRP A 101 -43.34 -2.96 24.47
CA TRP A 101 -43.10 -4.01 23.46
C TRP A 101 -43.44 -3.56 22.03
N LYS A 102 -43.34 -2.24 21.77
CA LYS A 102 -43.64 -1.62 20.47
C LYS A 102 -42.44 -0.94 19.85
N VAL A 103 -42.33 -1.07 18.53
CA VAL A 103 -41.29 -0.41 17.74
C VAL A 103 -41.36 1.11 17.91
N GLN A 104 -40.21 1.71 18.21
CA GLN A 104 -40.12 3.13 18.56
C GLN A 104 -40.34 4.03 17.33
N GLN A 105 -41.20 5.03 17.49
CA GLN A 105 -41.54 6.01 16.45
C GLN A 105 -40.60 7.23 16.46
N GLU A 106 -40.59 7.98 15.36
CA GLU A 106 -39.79 9.20 15.24
C GLU A 106 -40.23 10.26 16.26
N GLY A 107 -39.31 10.71 17.11
CA GLY A 107 -39.58 11.69 18.17
C GLY A 107 -39.94 11.10 19.54
N GLU A 108 -40.11 9.79 19.67
CA GLU A 108 -40.27 9.13 20.98
C GLU A 108 -38.92 9.02 21.71
N GLU A 109 -38.93 9.19 23.03
CA GLU A 109 -37.81 8.85 23.91
C GLU A 109 -37.47 7.33 23.81
N PRO A 110 -36.22 6.91 24.09
CA PRO A 110 -35.76 5.52 23.94
C PRO A 110 -36.46 4.48 24.82
N GLY A 111 -37.20 4.92 25.85
CA GLY A 111 -37.77 4.06 26.88
C GLY A 111 -36.71 3.57 27.89
N PRO A 112 -37.08 2.63 28.77
CA PRO A 112 -36.10 2.00 29.66
C PRO A 112 -35.11 1.13 28.87
N LEU A 113 -33.87 1.07 29.37
CA LEU A 113 -32.78 0.28 28.82
C LEU A 113 -32.22 -0.62 29.92
N LEU A 114 -31.79 -1.84 29.58
CA LEU A 114 -31.24 -2.79 30.56
C LEU A 114 -29.82 -2.41 31.06
N GLY A 115 -29.23 -1.32 30.55
CA GLY A 115 -27.87 -0.90 30.90
C GLY A 115 -27.35 0.20 29.98
N ILE A 116 -26.03 0.28 29.81
CA ILE A 116 -25.39 1.23 28.88
C ILE A 116 -25.62 0.75 27.44
N GLY A 117 -26.54 1.41 26.74
CA GLY A 117 -26.88 1.16 25.34
C GLY A 117 -27.65 2.33 24.75
N TYR A 118 -28.09 2.18 23.49
CA TYR A 118 -28.88 3.18 22.78
C TYR A 118 -30.02 2.53 22.00
N ASN A 119 -31.18 3.18 22.04
CA ASN A 119 -32.35 2.78 21.27
C ASN A 119 -32.80 3.96 20.41
N VAL A 120 -32.38 3.98 19.14
CA VAL A 120 -32.74 5.03 18.19
C VAL A 120 -33.89 4.54 17.30
N PRO A 121 -34.95 5.35 17.10
CA PRO A 121 -36.03 5.00 16.18
C PRO A 121 -35.49 4.70 14.77
N TRP A 122 -35.98 3.62 14.15
CA TRP A 122 -35.53 3.21 12.80
C TRP A 122 -36.67 2.86 11.84
N VAL A 123 -37.87 2.52 12.33
CA VAL A 123 -39.00 2.08 11.50
C VAL A 123 -39.49 3.17 10.54
N HIS A 124 -39.48 4.43 10.96
CA HIS A 124 -39.81 5.60 10.12
C HIS A 124 -38.94 5.73 8.85
N LEU A 125 -37.80 5.04 8.79
CA LEU A 125 -36.90 5.04 7.64
C LEU A 125 -37.21 3.95 6.61
N LEU A 126 -37.95 2.90 6.98
CA LEU A 126 -38.23 1.74 6.12
C LEU A 126 -38.81 2.05 4.73
N PRO A 127 -39.68 3.06 4.53
CA PRO A 127 -40.12 3.48 3.20
C PRO A 127 -38.98 3.95 2.27
N ARG A 128 -37.81 4.32 2.81
CA ARG A 128 -36.66 4.85 2.07
C ARG A 128 -35.70 3.77 1.59
N TYR A 129 -35.85 2.52 2.05
CA TYR A 129 -34.93 1.41 1.80
C TYR A 129 -35.56 0.28 0.98
N ARG A 130 -34.70 -0.57 0.40
CA ARG A 130 -35.10 -1.81 -0.28
C ARG A 130 -34.68 -3.08 0.48
N TYR A 131 -33.56 -3.02 1.20
CA TYR A 131 -33.04 -4.12 2.02
C TYR A 131 -32.91 -3.69 3.47
N LEU A 132 -33.23 -4.63 4.35
CA LEU A 132 -33.13 -4.48 5.80
C LEU A 132 -32.31 -5.65 6.35
N VAL A 133 -31.30 -5.38 7.18
CA VAL A 133 -30.49 -6.42 7.85
C VAL A 133 -30.53 -6.16 9.36
N VAL A 134 -31.28 -7.00 10.08
CA VAL A 134 -31.64 -6.79 11.48
C VAL A 134 -30.88 -7.76 12.40
N ASN A 135 -30.46 -7.27 13.56
CA ASN A 135 -29.87 -8.10 14.62
C ASN A 135 -30.08 -7.45 15.99
N THR A 136 -30.32 -8.27 17.01
CA THR A 136 -30.27 -7.87 18.42
C THR A 136 -30.03 -9.11 19.27
N ALA A 137 -28.98 -9.11 20.08
CA ALA A 137 -28.82 -10.08 21.16
C ALA A 137 -27.89 -9.58 22.27
N ALA A 138 -26.86 -8.79 21.93
CA ALA A 138 -25.72 -8.50 22.81
C ALA A 138 -26.07 -7.81 24.13
N HIS A 139 -27.21 -7.11 24.18
CA HIS A 139 -27.66 -6.35 25.34
C HIS A 139 -28.76 -7.05 26.14
N TRP A 140 -29.32 -8.16 25.66
CA TRP A 140 -30.40 -8.88 26.34
C TRP A 140 -29.86 -9.70 27.50
N HIS A 141 -30.34 -9.38 28.70
CA HIS A 141 -30.02 -10.11 29.93
C HIS A 141 -31.14 -9.95 30.94
N LYS A 142 -31.32 -10.94 31.82
CA LYS A 142 -32.27 -10.91 32.94
C LYS A 142 -32.29 -9.55 33.65
N SER A 143 -33.50 -9.03 33.90
CA SER A 143 -33.75 -7.74 34.53
C SER A 143 -35.20 -7.71 35.05
N THR A 144 -35.46 -6.93 36.09
CA THR A 144 -36.81 -6.69 36.63
C THR A 144 -37.74 -5.94 35.67
N LEU A 145 -37.24 -5.49 34.51
CA LEU A 145 -38.07 -4.96 33.42
C LEU A 145 -38.89 -6.05 32.69
N PHE A 146 -38.56 -7.33 32.86
CA PHE A 146 -39.28 -8.45 32.25
C PHE A 146 -40.31 -9.12 33.18
N GLY A 147 -40.21 -8.87 34.49
CA GLY A 147 -41.05 -9.47 35.53
C GLY A 147 -40.56 -9.09 36.93
N GLU A 148 -41.30 -9.47 37.98
CA GLU A 148 -40.90 -9.15 39.38
C GLU A 148 -39.60 -9.86 39.82
N ALA A 149 -39.15 -10.87 39.06
CA ALA A 149 -37.90 -11.58 39.27
C ALA A 149 -36.97 -11.44 38.05
N GLU A 150 -35.66 -11.50 38.27
CA GLU A 150 -34.64 -11.54 37.21
C GLU A 150 -34.58 -12.95 36.57
N SER A 151 -35.66 -13.31 35.87
CA SER A 151 -35.91 -14.63 35.29
C SER A 151 -35.43 -14.76 33.85
N THR A 152 -34.83 -15.91 33.50
CA THR A 152 -34.36 -16.18 32.12
C THR A 152 -35.54 -16.35 31.19
N GLU A 153 -36.54 -17.07 31.70
CA GLU A 153 -37.78 -17.44 31.03
C GLU A 153 -38.61 -16.19 30.71
N ASP A 154 -38.62 -15.19 31.59
CA ASP A 154 -39.36 -13.94 31.38
C ASP A 154 -38.64 -13.06 30.35
N MET A 155 -37.31 -12.99 30.41
CA MET A 155 -36.48 -12.32 29.38
C MET A 155 -36.67 -12.97 28.01
N LEU A 156 -36.69 -14.30 27.93
CA LEU A 156 -36.91 -15.03 26.69
C LEU A 156 -38.35 -14.84 26.16
N GLN A 157 -39.37 -14.82 27.02
CA GLN A 157 -40.74 -14.47 26.60
C GLN A 157 -40.81 -13.04 26.03
N ALA A 158 -40.17 -12.07 26.69
CA ALA A 158 -40.08 -10.70 26.19
C ALA A 158 -39.29 -10.59 24.87
N TYR A 159 -38.25 -11.41 24.70
CA TYR A 159 -37.55 -11.56 23.42
C TYR A 159 -38.47 -12.16 22.34
N GLU A 160 -39.33 -13.12 22.67
CA GLU A 160 -40.30 -13.69 21.73
C GLU A 160 -41.35 -12.66 21.30
N LEU A 161 -41.87 -11.86 22.24
CA LEU A 161 -42.74 -10.72 21.93
C LEU A 161 -42.04 -9.75 20.97
N THR A 162 -40.75 -9.48 21.21
CA THR A 162 -39.92 -8.60 20.39
C THR A 162 -39.69 -9.14 18.98
N VAL A 163 -39.32 -10.42 18.85
CA VAL A 163 -39.21 -11.13 17.57
C VAL A 163 -40.50 -11.00 16.77
N ASN A 164 -41.65 -11.23 17.40
CA ASN A 164 -42.95 -11.17 16.73
C ASN A 164 -43.35 -9.74 16.31
N GLU A 165 -43.24 -8.75 17.20
CA GLU A 165 -43.57 -7.35 16.89
C GLU A 165 -42.74 -6.81 15.71
N ILE A 166 -41.44 -7.12 15.69
CA ILE A 166 -40.54 -6.67 14.62
C ILE A 166 -40.89 -7.35 13.29
N LEU A 167 -41.19 -8.64 13.30
CA LEU A 167 -41.62 -9.35 12.10
C LEU A 167 -42.97 -8.82 11.58
N ASP A 168 -43.94 -8.61 12.46
CA ASP A 168 -45.27 -8.12 12.10
C ASP A 168 -45.24 -6.66 11.64
N THR A 169 -44.33 -5.85 12.17
CA THR A 169 -44.02 -4.50 11.67
C THR A 169 -43.41 -4.57 10.27
N VAL A 170 -42.32 -5.32 10.11
CA VAL A 170 -41.54 -5.34 8.87
C VAL A 170 -42.32 -5.98 7.71
N GLN A 171 -43.17 -6.97 8.00
CA GLN A 171 -44.00 -7.65 7.00
C GLN A 171 -45.05 -6.72 6.33
N GLN A 172 -45.42 -5.61 6.98
CA GLN A 172 -46.31 -4.59 6.36
C GLN A 172 -45.63 -3.89 5.16
N TYR A 173 -44.31 -3.82 5.14
CA TYR A 173 -43.53 -3.15 4.10
C TYR A 173 -43.21 -4.12 2.95
N GLN A 174 -44.20 -4.40 2.12
CA GLN A 174 -44.11 -5.37 1.02
C GLN A 174 -42.98 -5.10 0.00
N HIS A 175 -42.43 -3.88 -0.06
CA HIS A 175 -41.30 -3.54 -0.94
C HIS A 175 -39.94 -4.00 -0.39
N LEU A 176 -39.82 -4.26 0.91
CA LEU A 176 -38.58 -4.69 1.54
C LEU A 176 -38.26 -6.16 1.27
N THR A 177 -36.96 -6.45 1.24
CA THR A 177 -36.42 -7.79 1.50
C THR A 177 -35.59 -7.72 2.77
N THR A 178 -35.92 -8.55 3.75
CA THR A 178 -35.37 -8.47 5.10
C THR A 178 -34.56 -9.71 5.45
N TYR A 179 -33.38 -9.50 6.01
CA TYR A 179 -32.50 -10.52 6.55
C TYR A 179 -32.42 -10.35 8.06
N PHE A 180 -32.80 -11.38 8.82
CA PHE A 180 -32.51 -11.48 10.25
C PHE A 180 -31.28 -12.36 10.42
N ARG A 181 -30.21 -11.83 11.00
CA ARG A 181 -28.95 -12.57 11.20
C ARG A 181 -28.83 -13.09 12.63
N SER A 182 -28.17 -14.24 12.81
CA SER A 182 -27.74 -14.71 14.14
C SER A 182 -26.71 -13.78 14.79
N SER A 183 -26.62 -13.85 16.10
CA SER A 183 -25.50 -13.29 16.87
C SER A 183 -24.60 -14.44 17.31
N PRO A 184 -23.30 -14.45 16.94
CA PRO A 184 -22.36 -15.38 17.54
C PRO A 184 -22.14 -15.02 19.00
N TYR A 185 -21.99 -16.04 19.85
CA TYR A 185 -21.60 -15.83 21.24
C TYR A 185 -20.13 -15.38 21.34
N GLY A 186 -19.78 -14.74 22.45
CA GLY A 186 -18.39 -14.43 22.78
C GLY A 186 -17.65 -15.61 23.44
N HIS A 187 -16.32 -15.60 23.35
CA HIS A 187 -15.48 -16.70 23.87
C HIS A 187 -14.85 -16.33 25.22
N GLY A 188 -15.28 -16.93 26.32
CA GLY A 188 -14.70 -16.68 27.64
C GLY A 188 -13.18 -16.94 27.67
N ASN A 189 -12.41 -16.03 28.31
CA ASN A 189 -10.94 -16.07 28.36
C ASN A 189 -10.32 -16.21 26.95
N CYS A 190 -10.72 -15.33 26.03
CA CYS A 190 -10.40 -15.45 24.61
C CYS A 190 -8.90 -15.36 24.28
N SER A 191 -8.04 -14.83 25.16
CA SER A 191 -6.58 -14.85 24.92
C SER A 191 -5.96 -16.25 24.80
N GLN A 192 -6.66 -17.28 25.27
CA GLN A 192 -6.20 -18.67 25.16
C GLN A 192 -6.24 -19.22 23.72
N TYR A 193 -6.95 -18.55 22.80
CA TYR A 193 -7.08 -18.97 21.41
C TYR A 193 -6.18 -18.11 20.52
N THR A 194 -5.18 -18.73 19.90
CA THR A 194 -4.29 -18.08 18.90
C THR A 194 -4.57 -18.54 17.47
N GLU A 195 -5.46 -19.51 17.30
CA GLU A 195 -5.85 -20.08 16.00
C GLU A 195 -7.35 -20.47 16.00
N PRO A 196 -7.98 -20.62 14.82
CA PRO A 196 -9.37 -21.05 14.72
C PRO A 196 -9.61 -22.41 15.36
N MET A 197 -10.67 -22.51 16.15
CA MET A 197 -11.03 -23.73 16.87
C MET A 197 -11.56 -24.80 15.92
N VAL A 198 -11.19 -26.07 16.16
CA VAL A 198 -11.71 -27.22 15.38
C VAL A 198 -13.16 -27.56 15.75
N LYS A 199 -13.61 -27.17 16.95
CA LYS A 199 -14.99 -27.34 17.44
C LYS A 199 -15.39 -26.09 18.24
N PRO A 200 -16.66 -25.66 18.21
CA PRO A 200 -17.11 -24.53 19.02
C PRO A 200 -17.04 -24.87 20.51
N ASN A 201 -16.65 -23.89 21.33
CA ASN A 201 -16.72 -23.98 22.80
C ASN A 201 -17.77 -22.99 23.31
N PRO A 202 -19.03 -23.40 23.51
CA PRO A 202 -20.09 -22.50 23.90
C PRO A 202 -19.94 -22.03 25.36
N PRO A 203 -20.23 -20.75 25.67
CA PRO A 203 -20.34 -20.28 27.04
C PRO A 203 -21.39 -21.08 27.80
N ASN A 204 -21.18 -21.26 29.10
CA ASN A 204 -22.05 -22.08 29.95
C ASN A 204 -23.01 -21.26 30.81
N GLY A 205 -22.87 -19.92 30.82
CA GLY A 205 -23.76 -19.02 31.56
C GLY A 205 -23.55 -18.98 33.07
N THR A 206 -22.53 -19.68 33.59
CA THR A 206 -22.26 -19.77 35.04
C THR A 206 -21.41 -18.62 35.55
N VAL A 207 -20.73 -17.87 34.67
CA VAL A 207 -19.87 -16.74 35.04
C VAL A 207 -20.52 -15.39 34.70
N PRO A 208 -20.53 -14.40 35.62
CA PRO A 208 -21.29 -13.16 35.43
C PRO A 208 -20.90 -12.31 34.21
N TRP A 209 -19.65 -12.40 33.76
CA TRP A 209 -19.12 -11.64 32.62
C TRP A 209 -19.44 -12.26 31.24
N GLU A 210 -20.06 -13.44 31.19
CA GLU A 210 -20.52 -14.03 29.91
C GLU A 210 -21.81 -13.40 29.39
N HIS A 211 -22.38 -12.39 30.06
CA HIS A 211 -23.51 -11.55 29.59
C HIS A 211 -24.64 -12.34 28.89
N GLN A 212 -24.93 -13.54 29.39
CA GLN A 212 -25.95 -14.47 28.88
C GLN A 212 -25.77 -14.93 27.41
N TRP A 213 -24.56 -14.86 26.86
CA TRP A 213 -24.25 -15.29 25.47
C TRP A 213 -24.62 -16.75 25.17
N HIS A 214 -24.69 -17.62 26.18
CA HIS A 214 -25.16 -19.00 26.07
C HIS A 214 -26.60 -19.14 25.55
N LEU A 215 -27.41 -18.06 25.63
CA LEU A 215 -28.78 -18.02 25.12
C LEU A 215 -28.87 -17.61 23.65
N PHE A 216 -27.80 -17.11 23.03
CA PHE A 216 -27.83 -16.65 21.64
C PHE A 216 -28.27 -17.73 20.63
N PRO A 217 -27.92 -19.03 20.77
CA PRO A 217 -28.46 -20.08 19.92
C PRO A 217 -29.99 -20.26 20.08
N GLN A 218 -30.52 -20.12 21.29
CA GLN A 218 -31.96 -20.20 21.56
C GLN A 218 -32.70 -18.99 20.96
N MET A 219 -32.20 -17.77 21.21
CA MET A 219 -32.70 -16.52 20.61
C MET A 219 -32.66 -16.58 19.07
N SER A 220 -31.59 -17.15 18.51
CA SER A 220 -31.45 -17.39 17.07
C SER A 220 -32.50 -18.38 16.53
N ASN A 221 -32.84 -19.42 17.30
CA ASN A 221 -33.89 -20.38 16.93
C ASN A 221 -35.30 -19.76 16.98
N MET A 222 -35.55 -18.81 17.88
CA MET A 222 -36.83 -18.10 17.96
C MET A 222 -37.08 -17.29 16.69
N TRP A 223 -36.07 -16.57 16.17
CA TRP A 223 -36.14 -15.91 14.87
C TRP A 223 -36.42 -16.89 13.72
N LYS A 224 -35.66 -18.00 13.63
CA LYS A 224 -35.88 -19.04 12.59
C LYS A 224 -37.33 -19.51 12.59
N THR A 225 -37.82 -19.98 13.74
CA THR A 225 -39.18 -20.49 13.93
C THR A 225 -40.25 -19.44 13.58
N ALA A 226 -40.06 -18.19 14.03
CA ALA A 226 -41.02 -17.12 13.81
C ALA A 226 -41.06 -16.61 12.35
N ILE A 227 -39.96 -16.74 11.60
CA ILE A 227 -39.88 -16.45 10.15
C ILE A 227 -40.51 -17.58 9.35
N GLU A 228 -40.17 -18.83 9.64
CA GLU A 228 -40.74 -20.02 9.00
C GLU A 228 -42.27 -20.04 9.13
N LYS A 229 -42.78 -19.79 10.34
CA LYS A 229 -44.23 -19.68 10.64
C LYS A 229 -44.95 -18.62 9.81
N ARG A 230 -44.28 -17.53 9.42
CA ARG A 230 -44.86 -16.44 8.61
C ARG A 230 -44.81 -16.72 7.10
N ASN A 231 -44.02 -17.70 6.66
CA ASN A 231 -43.91 -18.17 5.26
C ASN A 231 -43.81 -17.03 4.22
N ASN A 232 -43.04 -15.99 4.53
CA ASN A 232 -42.88 -14.82 3.67
C ASN A 232 -41.54 -14.92 2.91
N PRO A 233 -41.53 -15.12 1.58
CA PRO A 233 -40.30 -15.33 0.80
C PRO A 233 -39.36 -14.10 0.76
N LYS A 234 -39.84 -12.93 1.19
CA LYS A 234 -39.02 -11.71 1.32
C LYS A 234 -38.35 -11.57 2.69
N ILE A 235 -38.72 -12.40 3.67
CA ILE A 235 -38.09 -12.43 4.99
C ILE A 235 -37.23 -13.69 5.06
N LYS A 236 -35.93 -13.51 5.31
CA LYS A 236 -34.94 -14.58 5.31
C LYS A 236 -34.20 -14.59 6.64
N TYR A 237 -33.91 -15.79 7.14
CA TYR A 237 -32.96 -15.97 8.21
C TYR A 237 -31.55 -16.19 7.63
N LEU A 238 -30.53 -15.61 8.26
CA LEU A 238 -29.15 -15.77 7.88
C LEU A 238 -28.32 -16.24 9.07
N ASP A 239 -27.87 -17.50 9.02
CA ASP A 239 -27.05 -18.07 10.08
C ASP A 239 -25.57 -17.79 9.84
N VAL A 240 -25.02 -16.86 10.61
CA VAL A 240 -23.61 -16.44 10.58
C VAL A 240 -22.82 -16.94 11.79
N SER A 241 -23.48 -17.61 12.75
CA SER A 241 -22.88 -17.95 14.03
C SER A 241 -21.92 -19.12 13.88
N ARG A 242 -22.33 -20.17 13.15
CA ARG A 242 -21.60 -21.44 12.98
C ARG A 242 -20.11 -21.32 12.60
N LEU A 243 -19.74 -20.35 11.74
CA LEU A 243 -18.34 -20.11 11.37
C LEU A 243 -17.62 -19.16 12.33
N SER A 244 -18.36 -18.26 12.98
CA SER A 244 -17.85 -17.21 13.86
C SER A 244 -17.59 -17.75 15.29
N GLU A 245 -18.36 -18.74 15.73
CA GLU A 245 -18.21 -19.50 16.99
C GLU A 245 -17.00 -20.46 16.99
N LEU A 246 -16.28 -20.54 15.88
CA LEU A 246 -14.96 -21.18 15.78
C LEU A 246 -13.81 -20.18 15.94
N ARG A 247 -14.10 -18.88 16.06
CA ARG A 247 -13.11 -17.80 15.97
C ARG A 247 -12.85 -17.12 17.32
N GLY A 248 -12.44 -17.92 18.30
CA GLY A 248 -11.91 -17.39 19.56
C GLY A 248 -10.64 -16.54 19.37
N ASP A 249 -9.92 -16.74 18.27
CA ASP A 249 -8.65 -16.11 17.90
C ASP A 249 -8.75 -14.66 17.43
N VAL A 250 -9.95 -14.15 17.13
CA VAL A 250 -10.12 -12.84 16.46
C VAL A 250 -10.76 -11.77 17.36
N HIS A 251 -10.68 -11.87 18.69
CA HIS A 251 -11.30 -10.85 19.55
C HIS A 251 -10.46 -9.58 19.69
N SER A 252 -11.12 -8.43 19.56
CA SER A 252 -10.46 -7.12 19.39
C SER A 252 -9.75 -6.58 20.63
N LYS A 253 -10.12 -7.07 21.82
CA LYS A 253 -9.40 -6.81 23.08
C LYS A 253 -9.45 -8.07 23.93
N PRO A 254 -8.48 -8.99 23.79
CA PRO A 254 -8.46 -10.24 24.53
C PRO A 254 -8.69 -10.03 26.03
N ASP A 255 -9.58 -10.85 26.60
CA ASP A 255 -10.06 -10.89 27.99
C ASP A 255 -10.71 -9.61 28.55
N LYS A 256 -10.82 -8.54 27.74
CA LYS A 256 -11.56 -7.30 28.07
C LYS A 256 -12.82 -7.14 27.23
N ASP A 257 -12.81 -7.67 26.02
CA ASP A 257 -13.92 -7.69 25.08
C ASP A 257 -13.79 -8.95 24.20
N CYS A 258 -14.30 -10.05 24.73
CA CYS A 258 -14.37 -11.33 24.02
C CYS A 258 -15.69 -11.52 23.25
N LEU A 259 -16.39 -10.42 22.91
CA LEU A 259 -17.57 -10.46 22.04
C LEU A 259 -17.26 -9.80 20.69
N HIS A 260 -16.60 -8.64 20.71
CA HIS A 260 -16.33 -7.86 19.51
C HIS A 260 -15.08 -8.37 18.78
N MET A 261 -15.26 -8.77 17.52
CA MET A 261 -14.21 -9.30 16.65
C MET A 261 -13.40 -8.20 15.97
N CYS A 262 -12.11 -8.48 15.73
CA CYS A 262 -11.24 -7.72 14.85
C CYS A 262 -11.85 -7.63 13.46
N ILE A 263 -11.92 -6.43 12.91
CA ILE A 263 -12.17 -6.23 11.49
C ILE A 263 -10.80 -6.25 10.81
N PRO A 264 -10.62 -6.94 9.66
CA PRO A 264 -9.38 -6.82 8.89
C PRO A 264 -9.18 -5.36 8.48
N ASP A 265 -8.19 -4.72 9.10
CA ASP A 265 -7.92 -3.29 8.99
C ASP A 265 -6.84 -3.07 7.93
N ASP A 266 -7.22 -2.50 6.78
CA ASP A 266 -6.41 -1.83 5.74
C ASP A 266 -5.02 -2.40 5.33
N THR A 267 -4.75 -3.69 5.60
CA THR A 267 -3.42 -4.35 5.55
C THR A 267 -3.21 -5.31 4.37
N THR A 268 -3.79 -5.00 3.22
CA THR A 268 -3.16 -5.31 1.91
C THR A 268 -3.88 -4.51 0.82
N PRO A 269 -3.25 -3.51 0.19
CA PRO A 269 -3.95 -2.65 -0.76
C PRO A 269 -4.05 -3.30 -2.15
N THR A 270 -5.27 -3.41 -2.71
CA THR A 270 -5.54 -4.11 -3.99
C THR A 270 -6.31 -3.29 -5.02
N LEU A 271 -6.10 -1.97 -5.10
CA LEU A 271 -6.49 -1.26 -6.33
C LEU A 271 -5.81 -1.92 -7.54
N PRO A 272 -6.57 -2.30 -8.57
CA PRO A 272 -6.00 -2.78 -9.82
C PRO A 272 -5.10 -1.70 -10.42
N ALA A 273 -4.22 -2.09 -11.35
CA ALA A 273 -3.38 -1.13 -12.06
C ALA A 273 -4.24 -0.02 -12.66
N VAL A 274 -3.89 1.24 -12.38
CA VAL A 274 -4.45 2.36 -13.12
C VAL A 274 -4.10 2.11 -14.58
N ILE A 275 -5.09 1.67 -15.35
CA ILE A 275 -4.95 1.48 -16.79
C ILE A 275 -4.39 2.79 -17.34
N PRO A 276 -3.22 2.77 -18.01
CA PRO A 276 -2.63 3.99 -18.51
C PRO A 276 -3.66 4.74 -19.36
N PRO A 277 -3.70 6.09 -19.32
CA PRO A 277 -4.77 6.86 -19.93
C PRO A 277 -4.73 6.77 -21.46
N THR A 278 -5.32 5.71 -22.00
CA THR A 278 -5.57 5.48 -23.43
C THR A 278 -6.60 6.46 -23.99
N SER A 279 -7.32 7.17 -23.13
CA SER A 279 -8.21 8.28 -23.48
C SER A 279 -8.13 9.43 -22.47
N HIS A 280 -8.37 10.66 -22.94
CA HIS A 280 -8.41 11.87 -22.10
C HIS A 280 -9.48 11.82 -20.99
N LEU A 281 -10.57 11.05 -21.20
CA LEU A 281 -11.67 10.91 -20.25
C LEU A 281 -11.35 10.00 -19.06
N ASN A 282 -10.59 8.92 -19.29
CA ASN A 282 -10.14 8.04 -18.19
C ASN A 282 -9.17 8.77 -17.26
N PHE A 283 -8.33 9.64 -17.82
CA PHE A 283 -7.38 10.43 -17.03
C PHE A 283 -8.06 11.39 -16.03
N LEU A 284 -9.05 12.16 -16.48
CA LEU A 284 -9.74 13.15 -15.64
C LEU A 284 -10.45 12.52 -14.43
N ARG A 285 -10.71 11.21 -14.45
CA ARG A 285 -11.26 10.46 -13.32
C ARG A 285 -10.19 10.05 -12.29
N THR A 286 -9.05 9.54 -12.73
CA THR A 286 -8.00 9.03 -11.83
C THR A 286 -7.01 10.09 -11.37
N TRP A 287 -6.87 11.21 -12.09
CA TRP A 287 -5.93 12.29 -11.74
C TRP A 287 -6.12 12.89 -10.34
N TRP A 288 -7.36 12.93 -9.85
CA TRP A 288 -7.68 13.46 -8.53
C TRP A 288 -7.41 12.46 -7.39
N GLN A 289 -7.21 11.17 -7.69
CA GLN A 289 -6.92 10.12 -6.72
C GLN A 289 -5.41 10.04 -6.43
N ARG A 290 -4.79 11.18 -6.11
CA ARG A 290 -3.36 11.26 -5.74
C ARG A 290 -3.22 11.35 -4.23
N SER A 291 -2.73 10.29 -3.60
CA SER A 291 -2.42 10.21 -2.18
C SER A 291 -1.25 9.27 -1.89
N ASP A 292 -0.68 9.38 -0.69
CA ASP A 292 0.30 8.41 -0.17
C ASP A 292 -0.23 6.97 -0.23
N LYS A 293 -1.54 6.79 0.02
CA LYS A 293 -2.20 5.48 -0.04
C LYS A 293 -2.21 4.95 -1.47
N THR A 294 -2.67 5.71 -2.47
CA THR A 294 -2.67 5.25 -3.88
C THR A 294 -1.26 4.90 -4.40
N SER A 295 -0.24 5.64 -3.95
CA SER A 295 1.16 5.32 -4.23
C SER A 295 1.61 4.01 -3.57
N GLU A 296 1.17 3.74 -2.33
CA GLU A 296 1.36 2.46 -1.62
C GLU A 296 0.75 1.28 -2.36
N ILE A 297 -0.43 1.49 -2.95
CA ILE A 297 -1.15 0.44 -3.68
C ILE A 297 -0.42 0.11 -4.98
N ALA A 298 0.04 1.14 -5.71
CA ALA A 298 0.82 0.96 -6.93
C ALA A 298 2.15 0.23 -6.68
N GLU A 299 2.85 0.55 -5.58
CA GLU A 299 4.07 -0.17 -5.18
C GLU A 299 3.78 -1.61 -4.77
N SER A 300 2.82 -1.83 -3.87
CA SER A 300 2.48 -3.16 -3.36
C SER A 300 2.09 -4.12 -4.49
N ARG A 301 1.27 -3.64 -5.43
CA ARG A 301 0.88 -4.42 -6.62
C ARG A 301 2.06 -4.72 -7.54
N LEU A 302 2.99 -3.78 -7.75
CA LEU A 302 4.19 -4.02 -8.55
C LEU A 302 5.09 -5.09 -7.91
N LEU A 303 5.29 -5.04 -6.59
CA LEU A 303 6.07 -6.03 -5.85
C LEU A 303 5.42 -7.43 -5.88
N ASN A 304 4.09 -7.50 -5.75
CA ASN A 304 3.33 -8.75 -5.74
C ASN A 304 3.33 -9.53 -7.06
N HIS A 305 3.80 -8.96 -8.18
CA HIS A 305 3.98 -9.72 -9.43
C HIS A 305 5.05 -10.82 -9.33
N TYR A 306 6.03 -10.68 -8.42
CA TYR A 306 7.22 -11.53 -8.43
C TYR A 306 7.69 -12.04 -7.07
N LEU A 307 7.15 -11.50 -5.97
CA LEU A 307 7.33 -12.08 -4.63
C LEU A 307 6.56 -13.40 -4.52
N THR A 308 7.20 -14.44 -3.96
CA THR A 308 6.59 -15.78 -3.81
C THR A 308 6.53 -16.19 -2.34
N LYS A 309 5.77 -17.26 -2.02
CA LYS A 309 5.66 -17.81 -0.66
C LYS A 309 7.01 -18.30 -0.05
N ASN A 310 8.06 -18.38 -0.87
CA ASN A 310 9.40 -18.77 -0.42
C ASN A 310 10.21 -17.59 0.14
N VAL A 311 9.67 -16.37 0.12
CA VAL A 311 10.27 -15.17 0.71
C VAL A 311 9.28 -14.45 1.62
N ILE A 312 9.79 -13.89 2.71
CA ILE A 312 9.09 -12.95 3.58
C ILE A 312 9.49 -11.55 3.10
N ALA A 313 8.49 -10.69 2.85
CA ALA A 313 8.71 -9.33 2.38
C ALA A 313 7.88 -8.34 3.20
N ARG A 314 8.50 -7.28 3.71
CA ARG A 314 7.85 -6.23 4.51
C ARG A 314 8.27 -4.84 4.03
N VAL A 315 7.31 -3.93 3.86
CA VAL A 315 7.57 -2.52 3.55
C VAL A 315 7.42 -1.70 4.82
N ASP A 316 8.53 -1.11 5.27
CA ASP A 316 8.61 -0.27 6.47
C ASP A 316 8.87 1.20 6.09
N ARG A 317 8.28 2.13 6.84
CA ARG A 317 8.64 3.55 6.82
C ARG A 317 9.61 3.83 7.97
N VAL A 318 10.90 3.70 7.72
CA VAL A 318 11.96 3.81 8.73
C VAL A 318 12.22 5.28 9.06
N ASP A 319 11.89 5.70 10.29
CA ASP A 319 12.20 7.04 10.80
C ASP A 319 13.73 7.25 10.90
N ILE A 320 14.19 8.42 10.46
CA ILE A 320 15.60 8.86 10.52
C ILE A 320 15.79 10.21 11.21
N GLY A 321 14.79 10.65 11.96
CA GLY A 321 14.85 11.83 12.82
C GLY A 321 14.47 13.15 12.14
N GLY A 322 13.82 14.00 12.92
CA GLY A 322 13.32 15.31 12.50
C GLY A 322 11.82 15.29 12.16
N GLN A 323 11.32 16.40 11.61
CA GLN A 323 9.89 16.63 11.35
C GLN A 323 9.32 15.62 10.33
N ASN A 324 8.82 14.47 10.81
CA ASN A 324 8.13 13.45 10.03
C ASN A 324 8.95 12.91 8.82
N ARG A 325 10.25 12.66 9.04
CA ARG A 325 11.21 12.20 8.01
C ARG A 325 11.38 10.68 8.06
N PHE A 326 11.00 9.98 7.00
CA PHE A 326 11.09 8.53 6.88
C PHE A 326 11.65 8.06 5.54
N ILE A 327 12.26 6.85 5.55
CA ILE A 327 12.80 6.05 4.44
C ILE A 327 11.81 4.94 4.10
N ASN A 328 11.38 4.79 2.84
CA ASN A 328 10.59 3.65 2.39
C ASN A 328 11.53 2.46 2.14
N THR A 329 11.43 1.43 2.99
CA THR A 329 12.36 0.30 3.06
C THR A 329 11.61 -0.99 2.77
N LEU A 330 11.96 -1.71 1.71
CA LEU A 330 11.52 -3.08 1.52
C LEU A 330 12.58 -4.03 2.10
N ILE A 331 12.20 -4.81 3.11
CA ILE A 331 13.01 -5.89 3.69
C ILE A 331 12.54 -7.20 3.07
N VAL A 332 13.45 -7.98 2.50
CA VAL A 332 13.16 -9.30 1.91
C VAL A 332 14.12 -10.35 2.47
N GLU A 333 13.55 -11.47 2.91
CA GLU A 333 14.28 -12.61 3.47
C GLU A 333 13.75 -13.92 2.88
N LYS A 334 14.59 -14.97 2.90
CA LYS A 334 14.14 -16.33 2.60
C LYS A 334 13.24 -16.86 3.71
N ALA A 335 12.10 -17.45 3.35
CA ALA A 335 11.27 -18.17 4.30
C ALA A 335 11.98 -19.45 4.77
N ASN A 336 12.10 -19.64 6.08
CA ASN A 336 12.65 -20.86 6.67
C ASN A 336 11.61 -21.99 6.70
N ASN A 337 12.03 -23.26 6.64
CA ASN A 337 11.11 -24.40 6.72
C ASN A 337 10.29 -24.48 8.02
N LYS A 338 10.73 -23.83 9.11
CA LYS A 338 9.92 -23.67 10.35
C LYS A 338 8.75 -22.69 10.16
N ASN A 339 8.85 -21.75 9.22
CA ASN A 339 7.85 -20.73 8.92
C ASN A 339 6.85 -21.20 7.84
N LEU A 340 7.05 -22.38 7.24
CA LEU A 340 6.07 -23.00 6.35
C LEU A 340 4.89 -23.66 7.09
N SER A 341 4.98 -23.79 8.42
CA SER A 341 3.90 -24.27 9.31
C SER A 341 3.21 -23.16 10.11
N SER A 342 3.72 -21.93 10.09
CA SER A 342 3.22 -20.80 10.89
C SER A 342 3.07 -19.56 10.00
N GLY A 343 1.84 -19.25 9.61
CA GLY A 343 1.49 -18.10 8.76
C GLY A 343 1.55 -16.75 9.48
N GLU A 344 2.61 -16.50 10.26
CA GLU A 344 2.79 -15.26 11.02
C GLU A 344 3.54 -14.20 10.19
N VAL A 345 3.03 -12.98 10.23
CA VAL A 345 3.76 -11.78 9.82
C VAL A 345 4.37 -11.17 11.06
N GLU A 346 5.69 -11.29 11.24
CA GLU A 346 6.38 -10.62 12.34
C GLU A 346 6.36 -9.09 12.15
N HIS A 347 5.54 -8.42 12.96
CA HIS A 347 5.82 -7.06 13.40
C HIS A 347 7.01 -7.10 14.37
N GLY A 348 8.22 -7.17 13.80
CA GLY A 348 9.45 -7.11 14.56
C GLY A 348 9.56 -5.81 15.33
N SER A 349 9.37 -5.87 16.65
CA SER A 349 9.90 -4.85 17.54
C SER A 349 11.42 -4.86 17.41
N ASN A 350 12.03 -3.68 17.45
CA ASN A 350 13.44 -3.51 17.11
C ASN A 350 14.41 -4.05 18.20
N ASP A 351 13.94 -4.82 19.18
CA ASP A 351 14.65 -5.20 20.41
C ASP A 351 15.04 -6.69 20.48
N GLY A 352 15.00 -7.40 19.35
CA GLY A 352 15.67 -8.70 19.21
C GLY A 352 17.21 -8.58 19.24
N PRO A 353 17.93 -9.67 19.56
CA PRO A 353 19.39 -9.71 19.44
C PRO A 353 19.83 -9.48 17.98
N VAL A 354 21.07 -9.00 17.80
CA VAL A 354 21.65 -8.77 16.47
C VAL A 354 21.68 -10.09 15.70
N ASP A 355 20.98 -10.15 14.58
CA ASP A 355 20.92 -11.31 13.69
C ASP A 355 22.24 -11.44 12.91
N ASP A 356 22.88 -12.61 12.96
CA ASP A 356 24.18 -12.88 12.32
C ASP A 356 24.16 -12.81 10.77
N LYS A 357 22.98 -12.60 10.17
CA LYS A 357 22.83 -12.45 8.71
C LYS A 357 23.50 -11.18 8.19
N LYS A 358 24.21 -11.32 7.08
CA LYS A 358 24.80 -10.18 6.36
C LYS A 358 23.71 -9.33 5.71
N ALA A 359 23.90 -8.01 5.62
CA ALA A 359 22.97 -7.13 4.91
C ALA A 359 23.43 -6.91 3.47
N LEU A 360 22.57 -7.20 2.49
CA LEU A 360 22.65 -6.58 1.16
C LEU A 360 21.74 -5.35 1.16
N VAL A 361 22.26 -4.21 0.75
CA VAL A 361 21.56 -2.93 0.69
C VAL A 361 21.53 -2.46 -0.76
N MET A 362 20.37 -2.59 -1.40
CA MET A 362 20.15 -2.22 -2.81
C MET A 362 19.70 -0.76 -2.93
N CYS A 363 20.09 -0.10 -4.03
CA CYS A 363 19.87 1.33 -4.24
C CYS A 363 19.49 1.63 -5.70
N HIS A 364 18.31 2.23 -5.94
CA HIS A 364 17.88 2.63 -7.28
C HIS A 364 18.58 3.92 -7.81
N GLY A 365 18.40 4.17 -9.11
CA GLY A 365 18.89 5.37 -9.79
C GLY A 365 17.92 6.55 -9.75
N TYR A 366 18.27 7.65 -10.42
CA TYR A 366 17.39 8.82 -10.55
C TYR A 366 16.05 8.45 -11.22
N GLY A 367 14.95 8.94 -10.67
CA GLY A 367 13.60 8.73 -11.23
C GLY A 367 13.00 7.33 -11.09
N ALA A 368 13.76 6.38 -10.52
CA ALA A 368 13.27 5.08 -10.11
C ALA A 368 12.77 5.11 -8.65
N GLY A 369 12.32 3.94 -8.18
CA GLY A 369 11.93 3.64 -6.81
C GLY A 369 12.27 2.18 -6.50
N LEU A 370 12.06 1.68 -5.27
CA LEU A 370 12.34 0.27 -4.96
C LEU A 370 11.49 -0.71 -5.79
N GLY A 371 10.34 -0.29 -6.30
CA GLY A 371 9.55 -1.10 -7.22
C GLY A 371 10.30 -1.53 -8.49
N PHE A 372 11.38 -0.84 -8.87
CA PHE A 372 12.18 -1.18 -10.06
C PHE A 372 12.97 -2.49 -9.96
N PHE A 373 13.26 -2.99 -8.75
CA PHE A 373 13.94 -4.29 -8.58
C PHE A 373 12.99 -5.46 -8.28
N TYR A 374 11.69 -5.33 -8.57
CA TYR A 374 10.68 -6.34 -8.23
C TYR A 374 11.02 -7.75 -8.75
N LYS A 375 11.58 -7.86 -9.97
CA LYS A 375 12.02 -9.14 -10.57
C LYS A 375 13.29 -9.75 -9.94
N ASN A 376 13.96 -9.02 -9.04
CA ASN A 376 15.26 -9.38 -8.49
C ASN A 376 15.15 -9.95 -7.08
N TYR A 377 14.30 -9.37 -6.23
CA TYR A 377 14.17 -9.72 -4.81
C TYR A 377 14.00 -11.22 -4.54
N ASN A 378 13.05 -11.83 -5.23
CA ASN A 378 12.70 -13.23 -5.02
C ASN A 378 13.86 -14.18 -5.40
N GLY A 379 14.63 -13.84 -6.43
CA GLY A 379 15.79 -14.63 -6.84
C GLY A 379 16.97 -14.46 -5.87
N ILE A 380 17.37 -13.22 -5.62
CA ILE A 380 18.52 -12.88 -4.77
C ILE A 380 18.31 -13.38 -3.34
N ALA A 381 17.13 -13.18 -2.74
CA ALA A 381 16.85 -13.62 -1.37
C ALA A 381 16.79 -15.16 -1.24
N GLN A 382 16.25 -15.88 -2.24
CA GLN A 382 16.25 -17.36 -2.20
C GLN A 382 17.64 -17.95 -2.37
N ALA A 383 18.46 -17.37 -3.25
CA ALA A 383 19.81 -17.83 -3.55
C ALA A 383 20.82 -17.44 -2.46
N SER A 384 20.58 -16.35 -1.71
CA SER A 384 21.48 -15.83 -0.67
C SER A 384 20.90 -16.00 0.75
N PRO A 385 20.71 -17.24 1.27
CA PRO A 385 20.03 -17.48 2.55
C PRO A 385 20.76 -16.90 3.78
N GLY A 386 22.07 -16.66 3.69
CA GLY A 386 22.87 -15.98 4.72
C GLY A 386 22.79 -14.45 4.68
N TYR A 387 22.03 -13.88 3.74
CA TYR A 387 21.82 -12.45 3.59
C TYR A 387 20.37 -12.05 3.87
N ARG A 388 20.19 -10.96 4.63
CA ARG A 388 18.96 -10.17 4.67
C ARG A 388 19.04 -9.15 3.54
N VAL A 389 18.09 -9.19 2.60
CA VAL A 389 18.07 -8.29 1.44
C VAL A 389 17.23 -7.07 1.79
N PHE A 390 17.91 -5.99 2.16
CA PHE A 390 17.30 -4.67 2.25
C PHE A 390 17.32 -4.05 0.85
N SER A 391 16.14 -3.95 0.25
CA SER A 391 15.95 -2.98 -0.82
C SER A 391 15.34 -1.73 -0.23
N ILE A 392 16.22 -0.84 0.21
CA ILE A 392 15.81 0.54 0.29
C ILE A 392 15.61 1.06 -1.12
N ALA A 393 14.55 1.84 -1.29
CA ALA A 393 14.64 2.86 -2.29
C ALA A 393 15.82 3.75 -1.87
N SER A 394 16.80 3.94 -2.75
CA SER A 394 18.21 4.18 -2.40
C SER A 394 18.42 5.11 -1.21
N VAL A 395 19.06 4.60 -0.14
CA VAL A 395 20.22 5.18 0.57
C VAL A 395 20.23 6.70 0.67
N HIS A 396 20.05 7.28 1.87
CA HIS A 396 19.14 8.42 2.03
C HIS A 396 17.69 7.90 1.78
N PRO A 397 16.62 8.62 2.09
CA PRO A 397 15.26 8.01 2.10
C PRO A 397 14.65 8.02 0.73
N ASP A 398 14.86 6.96 -0.04
CA ASP A 398 14.68 6.97 -1.51
C ASP A 398 15.58 8.02 -2.19
N TRP A 399 16.45 8.66 -1.41
CA TRP A 399 16.75 10.09 -1.33
C TRP A 399 15.55 11.01 -0.95
N LEU A 400 15.59 11.78 0.18
CA LEU A 400 14.44 12.59 0.69
C LEU A 400 13.81 13.37 -0.44
N GLY A 401 12.58 13.02 -0.81
CA GLY A 401 11.92 13.61 -1.98
C GLY A 401 11.94 12.81 -3.27
N MET A 402 12.25 11.53 -3.22
CA MET A 402 12.11 10.56 -4.31
C MET A 402 11.26 9.36 -3.86
N GLY A 403 10.96 8.44 -4.79
CA GLY A 403 10.15 7.25 -4.54
C GLY A 403 8.87 7.54 -3.73
N ARG A 404 8.69 6.79 -2.65
CA ARG A 404 7.59 6.89 -1.66
C ARG A 404 8.02 7.45 -0.30
N SER A 405 9.30 7.75 -0.11
CA SER A 405 9.82 8.39 1.10
C SER A 405 9.30 9.80 1.35
N SER A 406 9.55 10.29 2.58
CA SER A 406 9.25 11.66 2.98
C SER A 406 9.85 12.71 2.04
N ARG A 407 9.06 13.74 1.69
CA ARG A 407 9.39 14.72 0.63
C ARG A 407 9.48 16.15 1.19
N PRO A 408 10.64 16.55 1.76
CA PRO A 408 10.83 17.85 2.40
C PRO A 408 10.97 18.95 1.35
N LYS A 409 10.91 20.22 1.75
CA LYS A 409 11.31 21.30 0.83
C LYS A 409 12.83 21.23 0.61
N TRP A 410 13.26 21.27 -0.66
CA TRP A 410 14.66 21.35 -1.03
C TRP A 410 15.26 22.71 -0.63
N GLN A 411 16.46 22.73 -0.04
CA GLN A 411 17.08 23.93 0.53
C GLN A 411 18.46 24.25 -0.04
N ILE A 412 19.14 23.28 -0.64
CA ILE A 412 20.50 23.44 -1.18
C ILE A 412 20.41 24.12 -2.55
N LEU A 413 20.59 25.44 -2.55
CA LEU A 413 20.56 26.29 -3.74
C LEU A 413 21.92 26.97 -3.90
N LYS A 414 22.52 26.88 -5.10
CA LYS A 414 23.81 27.52 -5.40
C LYS A 414 23.74 29.02 -5.14
N LYS A 415 24.46 29.49 -4.11
CA LYS A 415 24.60 30.92 -3.83
C LYS A 415 25.58 31.56 -4.82
N ARG A 416 25.44 32.88 -5.05
CA ARG A 416 26.25 33.61 -6.05
C ARG A 416 27.76 33.50 -5.83
N ASN A 417 28.20 33.39 -4.57
CA ASN A 417 29.61 33.32 -4.17
C ASN A 417 30.06 31.91 -3.76
N GLN A 418 29.27 30.87 -4.06
CA GLN A 418 29.55 29.48 -3.71
C GLN A 418 30.06 28.74 -4.96
N SER A 419 31.14 27.97 -4.83
CA SER A 419 31.68 27.15 -5.93
C SER A 419 30.74 25.97 -6.23
N TRP A 420 30.89 25.34 -7.39
CA TRP A 420 30.17 24.09 -7.65
C TRP A 420 30.67 22.96 -6.75
N ASP A 421 31.95 22.94 -6.38
CA ASP A 421 32.50 21.97 -5.43
C ASP A 421 31.81 22.02 -4.06
N ASP A 422 31.62 23.22 -3.49
CA ASP A 422 30.92 23.41 -2.22
C ASP A 422 29.46 22.92 -2.31
N VAL A 423 28.78 23.18 -3.44
CA VAL A 423 27.39 22.74 -3.66
C VAL A 423 27.32 21.22 -3.80
N VAL A 424 28.27 20.61 -4.50
CA VAL A 424 28.34 19.15 -4.63
C VAL A 424 28.64 18.52 -3.27
N GLU A 425 29.56 19.07 -2.48
CA GLU A 425 29.91 18.54 -1.16
C GLU A 425 28.80 18.73 -0.11
N GLU A 426 28.10 19.87 -0.12
CA GLU A 426 26.90 20.11 0.69
C GLU A 426 25.79 19.12 0.30
N THR A 427 25.58 18.92 -1.01
CA THR A 427 24.62 17.95 -1.54
C THR A 427 24.99 16.54 -1.10
N GLU A 428 26.20 16.06 -1.42
CA GLU A 428 26.73 14.74 -1.05
C GLU A 428 26.72 14.51 0.47
N SER A 429 26.99 15.53 1.30
CA SER A 429 27.03 15.38 2.75
C SER A 429 25.65 15.30 3.40
N HIS A 430 24.70 16.16 2.99
CA HIS A 430 23.28 15.98 3.32
C HIS A 430 22.83 14.56 2.97
N PHE A 431 23.33 14.12 1.83
CA PHE A 431 23.03 12.87 1.19
C PHE A 431 23.52 11.65 1.98
N ILE A 432 24.84 11.42 2.09
CA ILE A 432 25.34 10.19 2.71
C ILE A 432 24.96 10.11 4.21
N GLN A 433 24.73 11.26 4.86
CA GLN A 433 24.27 11.33 6.25
C GLN A 433 22.97 10.56 6.48
N CYS A 434 21.99 10.62 5.57
CA CYS A 434 20.74 9.91 5.82
C CYS A 434 20.78 8.42 5.44
N LEU A 435 21.80 7.95 4.69
CA LEU A 435 22.10 6.52 4.70
C LEU A 435 22.62 6.12 6.06
N GLU A 436 23.55 6.90 6.62
CA GLU A 436 24.13 6.60 7.91
C GLU A 436 23.07 6.60 9.03
N ASP A 437 22.08 7.48 8.96
CA ASP A 437 20.96 7.50 9.91
C ASP A 437 19.97 6.34 9.71
N TRP A 438 19.70 5.92 8.47
CA TRP A 438 18.94 4.68 8.19
C TRP A 438 19.67 3.43 8.66
N ARG A 439 20.99 3.33 8.38
CA ARG A 439 21.83 2.21 8.79
C ARG A 439 21.81 2.06 10.31
N LYS A 440 21.87 3.17 11.05
CA LYS A 440 21.70 3.19 12.52
C LYS A 440 20.29 2.76 12.94
N ALA A 441 19.23 3.26 12.29
CA ALA A 441 17.85 2.89 12.60
C ALA A 441 17.55 1.39 12.35
N GLN A 442 18.21 0.79 11.36
CA GLN A 442 18.21 -0.66 11.07
C GLN A 442 19.27 -1.45 11.84
N LYS A 443 20.04 -0.80 12.73
CA LYS A 443 21.09 -1.39 13.58
C LYS A 443 22.19 -2.18 12.82
N LEU A 444 22.43 -1.89 11.54
CA LEU A 444 23.35 -2.64 10.66
C LEU A 444 24.80 -2.19 10.84
N GLU A 445 25.65 -2.93 11.56
CA GLU A 445 27.06 -2.51 11.78
C GLU A 445 27.84 -2.32 10.45
N LYS A 446 27.66 -3.26 9.52
CA LYS A 446 28.33 -3.33 8.21
C LYS A 446 27.39 -3.95 7.16
N MET A 447 27.53 -3.56 5.90
CA MET A 447 26.64 -3.98 4.80
C MET A 447 27.39 -4.15 3.48
N THR A 448 26.91 -5.05 2.62
CA THR A 448 27.20 -5.03 1.18
C THR A 448 26.30 -3.97 0.54
N LEU A 449 26.88 -2.98 -0.13
CA LEU A 449 26.16 -1.84 -0.69
C LEU A 449 26.12 -1.93 -2.22
N MET A 450 24.93 -1.85 -2.81
CA MET A 450 24.70 -2.06 -4.24
C MET A 450 23.89 -0.91 -4.83
N GLY A 451 24.43 -0.16 -5.79
CA GLY A 451 23.75 1.01 -6.34
C GLY A 451 23.71 1.13 -7.85
N HIS A 452 22.51 1.47 -8.34
CA HIS A 452 22.22 1.72 -9.75
C HIS A 452 22.35 3.20 -10.11
N SER A 453 23.05 3.54 -11.20
CA SER A 453 23.07 4.90 -11.77
C SER A 453 23.44 5.96 -10.71
N LEU A 454 22.57 6.93 -10.42
CA LEU A 454 22.78 7.91 -9.33
C LEU A 454 22.96 7.26 -7.95
N GLY A 455 22.24 6.17 -7.65
CA GLY A 455 22.44 5.38 -6.43
C GLY A 455 23.83 4.76 -6.39
N GLY A 456 24.43 4.41 -7.54
CA GLY A 456 25.81 3.94 -7.64
C GLY A 456 26.85 5.05 -7.37
N TYR A 457 26.61 6.26 -7.89
CA TYR A 457 27.43 7.44 -7.57
C TYR A 457 27.45 7.70 -6.06
N MET A 458 26.27 7.76 -5.45
CA MET A 458 26.16 8.08 -4.02
C MET A 458 26.60 6.93 -3.11
N ALA A 459 26.40 5.67 -3.52
CA ALA A 459 26.98 4.51 -2.83
C ALA A 459 28.51 4.58 -2.82
N SER A 460 29.13 5.04 -3.92
CA SER A 460 30.57 5.31 -3.98
C SER A 460 30.97 6.41 -2.99
N CYS A 461 30.24 7.53 -2.96
CA CYS A 461 30.51 8.62 -2.01
C CYS A 461 30.33 8.20 -0.54
N TYR A 462 29.34 7.36 -0.21
CA TYR A 462 29.21 6.78 1.13
C TYR A 462 30.36 5.83 1.45
N ALA A 463 30.74 4.93 0.54
CA ALA A 463 31.85 4.00 0.74
C ALA A 463 33.21 4.68 0.91
N LEU A 464 33.39 5.87 0.32
CA LEU A 464 34.55 6.74 0.54
C LEU A 464 34.54 7.39 1.94
N LYS A 465 33.38 7.85 2.42
CA LYS A 465 33.24 8.52 3.72
C LYS A 465 33.20 7.54 4.92
N HIS A 466 32.65 6.36 4.71
CA HIS A 466 32.39 5.32 5.73
C HIS A 466 32.92 3.94 5.27
N PRO A 467 34.22 3.81 4.95
CA PRO A 467 34.80 2.58 4.41
C PRO A 467 34.69 1.39 5.38
N GLU A 468 34.59 1.65 6.69
CA GLU A 468 34.40 0.62 7.71
C GLU A 468 33.01 -0.02 7.68
N ARG A 469 32.01 0.69 7.12
CA ARG A 469 30.60 0.26 7.05
C ARG A 469 30.26 -0.56 5.81
N VAL A 470 31.15 -0.62 4.82
CA VAL A 470 30.91 -1.33 3.56
C VAL A 470 31.79 -2.59 3.47
N GLU A 471 31.17 -3.75 3.31
CA GLU A 471 31.85 -5.05 3.12
C GLU A 471 32.28 -5.25 1.66
N LYS A 472 31.37 -4.99 0.73
CA LYS A 472 31.53 -5.07 -0.72
C LYS A 472 30.71 -3.93 -1.34
N LEU A 473 31.20 -3.36 -2.44
CA LEU A 473 30.49 -2.34 -3.22
C LEU A 473 30.11 -2.91 -4.60
N ILE A 474 28.84 -2.79 -5.00
CA ILE A 474 28.34 -3.25 -6.30
C ILE A 474 27.77 -2.05 -7.07
N LEU A 475 28.42 -1.65 -8.15
CA LEU A 475 28.08 -0.48 -8.95
C LEU A 475 27.41 -0.91 -10.26
N VAL A 476 26.09 -0.73 -10.34
CA VAL A 476 25.27 -1.10 -11.49
C VAL A 476 25.10 0.12 -12.40
N SER A 477 25.79 0.16 -13.54
CA SER A 477 25.79 1.30 -14.47
C SER A 477 25.88 2.67 -13.77
N PRO A 478 26.88 2.93 -12.91
CA PRO A 478 26.99 4.18 -12.15
C PRO A 478 27.11 5.40 -13.06
N VAL A 479 26.38 6.46 -12.73
CA VAL A 479 26.50 7.77 -13.41
C VAL A 479 27.74 8.52 -12.92
N GLY A 480 28.24 9.48 -13.72
CA GLY A 480 29.29 10.39 -13.28
C GLY A 480 30.68 9.78 -13.11
N LEU A 481 30.93 8.64 -13.75
CA LEU A 481 32.23 7.96 -13.70
C LEU A 481 33.29 8.64 -14.60
N PRO A 482 33.05 8.88 -15.92
CA PRO A 482 33.97 9.65 -16.77
C PRO A 482 34.00 11.15 -16.45
N VAL A 483 35.11 11.79 -16.83
CA VAL A 483 35.28 13.26 -16.89
C VAL A 483 34.44 13.83 -18.04
N SER A 484 33.98 15.09 -17.92
CA SER A 484 33.19 15.71 -18.99
C SER A 484 34.09 16.04 -20.20
N PRO A 485 33.73 15.65 -21.44
CA PRO A 485 34.44 16.09 -22.63
C PRO A 485 34.28 17.59 -22.90
N TYR A 486 33.40 18.28 -22.16
CA TYR A 486 33.12 19.71 -22.29
C TYR A 486 33.80 20.58 -21.22
N GLU A 487 34.57 20.00 -20.28
CA GLU A 487 35.33 20.75 -19.26
C GLU A 487 36.50 21.60 -19.82
N GLN A 488 36.66 21.67 -21.15
CA GLN A 488 37.68 22.46 -21.84
C GLN A 488 37.15 23.69 -22.60
N VAL A 489 35.90 24.10 -22.38
CA VAL A 489 35.35 25.32 -23.01
C VAL A 489 34.88 26.31 -21.94
N GLU A 490 35.53 27.47 -21.90
CA GLU A 490 35.20 28.58 -21.00
C GLU A 490 33.78 29.13 -21.25
N GLU A 491 33.20 29.78 -20.23
CA GLU A 491 31.85 30.36 -20.28
C GLU A 491 31.73 31.47 -21.32
N ASP A 492 31.11 31.17 -22.48
CA ASP A 492 30.77 32.20 -23.49
C ASP A 492 29.26 32.47 -23.59
N LYS A 493 28.92 33.74 -23.82
CA LYS A 493 27.66 34.36 -23.34
C LYS A 493 26.41 34.04 -24.18
N PRO A 494 25.22 33.85 -23.55
CA PRO A 494 24.00 33.50 -24.27
C PRO A 494 23.17 34.74 -24.67
N GLU A 495 23.36 35.28 -25.89
CA GLU A 495 22.51 36.40 -26.36
C GLU A 495 22.05 36.34 -27.84
N VAL A 496 22.42 35.30 -28.62
CA VAL A 496 22.07 35.23 -30.06
C VAL A 496 21.61 33.84 -30.54
N ALA A 497 20.42 33.39 -30.11
CA ALA A 497 19.69 32.27 -30.75
C ALA A 497 18.22 32.17 -30.28
N LEU A 498 17.32 33.05 -30.75
CA LEU A 498 15.89 32.99 -30.37
C LEU A 498 14.84 33.00 -31.51
N PRO A 499 15.09 33.48 -32.76
CA PRO A 499 14.04 33.45 -33.80
C PRO A 499 13.82 32.11 -34.53
N LYS A 500 14.76 31.15 -34.47
CA LYS A 500 14.71 29.92 -35.29
C LYS A 500 14.33 28.63 -34.54
N GLU A 501 14.18 28.69 -33.21
CA GLU A 501 13.98 27.48 -32.38
C GLU A 501 12.51 27.13 -32.14
N ALA A 502 11.59 28.08 -32.35
CA ALA A 502 10.15 27.89 -32.12
C ALA A 502 9.51 26.79 -33.00
N GLU A 503 10.07 26.51 -34.18
CA GLU A 503 9.57 25.46 -35.09
C GLU A 503 10.09 24.05 -34.72
N GLN A 504 11.19 23.95 -33.96
CA GLN A 504 11.73 22.66 -33.49
C GLN A 504 11.12 22.21 -32.15
N LEU A 505 10.39 23.09 -31.47
CA LEU A 505 9.75 22.86 -30.16
C LEU A 505 8.83 21.63 -30.15
N GLY A 506 8.18 21.32 -31.28
CA GLY A 506 7.31 20.15 -31.43
C GLY A 506 8.04 18.80 -31.57
N LYS A 507 9.35 18.79 -31.87
CA LYS A 507 10.15 17.56 -32.09
C LYS A 507 11.06 17.20 -30.92
N ALA A 508 11.51 18.18 -30.13
CA ALA A 508 12.38 17.94 -28.98
C ALA A 508 11.65 17.24 -27.80
N MET A 509 10.32 17.36 -27.72
CA MET A 509 9.53 16.75 -26.65
C MET A 509 9.28 15.23 -26.83
N GLU A 510 9.80 14.63 -27.91
CA GLU A 510 9.86 13.17 -28.12
C GLU A 510 11.28 12.59 -27.95
N ALA A 511 12.27 13.35 -27.48
CA ALA A 511 13.69 12.94 -27.47
C ALA A 511 14.12 11.91 -26.37
N GLU A 512 13.32 10.86 -26.18
CA GLU A 512 13.80 9.52 -25.78
C GLU A 512 13.50 8.49 -26.89
N VAL A 513 13.55 8.95 -28.15
CA VAL A 513 13.28 8.15 -29.35
C VAL A 513 14.57 7.90 -30.11
N THR A 514 15.25 6.80 -29.79
CA THR A 514 15.66 5.71 -30.72
C THR A 514 16.80 4.84 -30.16
N GLU A 515 16.47 3.68 -29.58
CA GLU A 515 17.44 2.57 -29.38
C GLU A 515 17.99 2.00 -30.70
N ARG A 516 17.43 2.40 -31.86
CA ARG A 516 17.86 1.95 -33.20
C ARG A 516 18.88 2.84 -33.91
N GLU A 517 19.10 4.09 -33.49
CA GLU A 517 20.09 4.97 -34.15
C GLU A 517 21.47 4.96 -33.48
N PHE A 518 21.55 4.53 -32.22
CA PHE A 518 22.83 4.43 -31.50
C PHE A 518 23.81 3.42 -32.11
N GLN A 519 23.32 2.47 -32.92
CA GLN A 519 24.15 1.40 -33.51
C GLN A 519 24.92 1.82 -34.78
N ASN A 520 24.62 2.98 -35.39
CA ASN A 520 25.07 3.30 -36.76
C ASN A 520 25.89 4.61 -36.91
N SER A 521 26.48 5.16 -35.84
CA SER A 521 27.53 6.20 -35.97
C SER A 521 28.92 5.60 -35.70
N PRO A 522 29.81 5.49 -36.70
CA PRO A 522 31.19 5.01 -36.50
C PRO A 522 32.05 5.94 -35.63
N ASN A 523 31.62 7.18 -35.43
CA ASN A 523 32.35 8.19 -34.66
C ASN A 523 31.49 8.68 -33.48
N GLY A 524 31.96 8.40 -32.26
CA GLY A 524 31.30 8.73 -31.00
C GLY A 524 31.46 10.20 -30.58
N ALA A 525 30.96 11.14 -31.38
CA ALA A 525 30.85 12.53 -30.97
C ALA A 525 29.62 12.69 -30.04
N PRO A 526 29.79 13.18 -28.78
CA PRO A 526 28.65 13.37 -27.88
C PRO A 526 27.70 14.45 -28.44
N ARG A 527 26.40 14.13 -28.52
CA ARG A 527 25.37 15.04 -29.04
C ARG A 527 25.31 16.30 -28.17
N ARG A 528 25.50 17.46 -28.80
CA ARG A 528 25.49 18.78 -28.15
C ARG A 528 24.09 19.08 -27.58
N ILE A 529 24.01 19.32 -26.28
CA ILE A 529 22.75 19.60 -25.58
C ILE A 529 22.24 20.98 -26.01
N PRO A 530 20.95 21.14 -26.35
CA PRO A 530 20.39 22.46 -26.68
C PRO A 530 20.54 23.44 -25.52
N SER A 531 20.90 24.69 -25.82
CA SER A 531 21.17 25.72 -24.79
C SER A 531 19.98 25.96 -23.86
N TRP A 532 18.74 25.84 -24.37
CA TRP A 532 17.53 25.95 -23.55
C TRP A 532 17.39 24.77 -22.57
N ALA A 533 17.84 23.56 -22.93
CA ALA A 533 17.76 22.38 -22.07
C ALA A 533 18.82 22.44 -20.96
N ALA A 534 20.03 22.91 -21.29
CA ALA A 534 21.06 23.22 -20.29
C ALA A 534 20.60 24.35 -19.34
N TYR A 535 19.98 25.40 -19.88
CA TYR A 535 19.40 26.48 -19.07
C TYR A 535 18.30 25.98 -18.12
N LEU A 536 17.38 25.13 -18.58
CA LEU A 536 16.35 24.52 -17.74
C LEU A 536 16.95 23.62 -16.64
N TRP A 537 18.01 22.87 -16.96
CA TRP A 537 18.77 22.05 -16.01
C TRP A 537 19.37 22.89 -14.88
N ASP A 538 20.13 23.94 -15.23
CA ASP A 538 20.74 24.86 -14.25
C ASP A 538 19.70 25.75 -13.52
N LYS A 539 18.44 25.76 -13.96
CA LYS A 539 17.28 26.33 -13.25
C LYS A 539 16.50 25.31 -12.42
N ASN A 540 17.04 24.11 -12.20
CA ASN A 540 16.42 23.00 -11.47
C ASN A 540 15.07 22.51 -12.05
N VAL A 541 14.82 22.70 -13.35
CA VAL A 541 13.61 22.18 -14.02
C VAL A 541 13.84 20.73 -14.44
N THR A 542 13.38 19.81 -13.61
CA THR A 542 13.51 18.35 -13.80
C THR A 542 12.45 17.79 -14.78
N PRO A 543 12.68 16.59 -15.38
CA PRO A 543 11.63 15.87 -16.10
C PRO A 543 10.35 15.64 -15.28
N MET A 544 10.51 15.39 -13.98
CA MET A 544 9.41 15.24 -13.01
C MET A 544 8.64 16.56 -12.82
N SER A 545 9.32 17.71 -12.88
CA SER A 545 8.65 19.02 -12.90
C SER A 545 7.79 19.19 -14.15
N VAL A 546 8.25 18.73 -15.31
CA VAL A 546 7.45 18.72 -16.55
C VAL A 546 6.23 17.80 -16.40
N VAL A 547 6.39 16.59 -15.86
CA VAL A 547 5.29 15.65 -15.60
C VAL A 547 4.26 16.23 -14.61
N ARG A 548 4.71 16.92 -13.56
CA ARG A 548 3.82 17.59 -12.59
C ARG A 548 3.06 18.76 -13.20
N LEU A 549 3.75 19.68 -13.86
CA LEU A 549 3.16 20.89 -14.45
C LEU A 549 2.26 20.56 -15.65
N GLY A 550 2.59 19.51 -16.42
CA GLY A 550 1.82 19.07 -17.59
C GLY A 550 0.48 18.41 -17.27
N GLY A 551 0.17 18.09 -16.01
CA GLY A 551 -1.12 17.52 -15.60
C GLY A 551 -1.51 16.28 -16.43
N PRO A 552 -2.60 16.34 -17.23
CA PRO A 552 -2.98 15.29 -18.20
C PRO A 552 -1.90 14.89 -19.20
N LEU A 553 -1.10 15.85 -19.68
CA LEU A 553 -0.03 15.56 -20.63
C LEU A 553 1.13 14.82 -19.94
N GLY A 554 1.40 15.12 -18.67
CA GLY A 554 2.43 14.45 -17.87
C GLY A 554 2.23 12.94 -17.74
N ALA A 555 0.99 12.50 -17.53
CA ALA A 555 0.67 11.07 -17.46
C ALA A 555 0.81 10.37 -18.82
N ARG A 556 0.46 11.06 -19.91
CA ARG A 556 0.68 10.56 -21.27
C ARG A 556 2.17 10.42 -21.59
N LEU A 557 3.02 11.32 -21.11
CA LEU A 557 4.48 11.20 -21.24
C LEU A 557 5.00 9.94 -20.52
N VAL A 558 4.60 9.71 -19.27
CA VAL A 558 5.01 8.51 -18.52
C VAL A 558 4.49 7.21 -19.16
N ASN A 559 3.28 7.22 -19.72
CA ASN A 559 2.74 6.08 -20.48
C ASN A 559 3.55 5.84 -21.76
N GLN A 560 3.79 6.90 -22.53
CA GLN A 560 4.55 6.83 -23.78
C GLN A 560 5.99 6.35 -23.57
N TYR A 561 6.62 6.74 -22.45
CA TYR A 561 7.90 6.20 -21.99
C TYR A 561 7.80 4.70 -21.67
N THR A 562 6.91 4.32 -20.75
CA THR A 562 6.83 2.93 -20.26
C THR A 562 6.37 1.94 -21.31
N SER A 563 5.37 2.27 -22.13
CA SER A 563 4.93 1.44 -23.26
C SER A 563 6.00 1.25 -24.33
N ARG A 564 6.94 2.19 -24.49
CA ARG A 564 8.08 2.07 -25.43
C ARG A 564 9.23 1.29 -24.78
N ARG A 565 9.73 1.73 -23.62
CA ARG A 565 10.94 1.19 -22.96
C ARG A 565 10.73 -0.20 -22.35
N PHE A 566 9.51 -0.51 -21.93
CA PHE A 566 9.15 -1.79 -21.31
C PHE A 566 8.14 -2.57 -22.17
N ALA A 567 8.20 -2.40 -23.51
CA ALA A 567 7.37 -3.12 -24.48
C ALA A 567 7.53 -4.65 -24.44
N HIS A 568 8.59 -5.16 -23.81
CA HIS A 568 8.86 -6.58 -23.62
C HIS A 568 8.17 -7.19 -22.38
N LEU A 569 7.63 -6.36 -21.48
CA LEU A 569 6.84 -6.83 -20.33
C LEU A 569 5.43 -7.21 -20.79
N ASN A 570 4.77 -8.09 -20.03
CA ASN A 570 3.34 -8.33 -20.24
C ASN A 570 2.52 -7.08 -19.85
N THR A 571 1.28 -7.01 -20.32
CA THR A 571 0.41 -5.83 -20.16
C THR A 571 0.18 -5.46 -18.69
N ASP A 572 -0.01 -6.43 -17.80
CA ASP A 572 -0.33 -6.17 -16.38
C ASP A 572 0.90 -5.72 -15.58
N GLU A 573 2.08 -6.29 -15.85
CA GLU A 573 3.37 -5.81 -15.36
C GLU A 573 3.66 -4.39 -15.87
N GLN A 574 3.48 -4.15 -17.17
CA GLN A 574 3.72 -2.83 -17.79
C GLN A 574 2.79 -1.76 -17.21
N HIS A 575 1.50 -2.06 -17.04
CA HIS A 575 0.55 -1.15 -16.39
C HIS A 575 0.88 -0.91 -14.92
N SER A 576 1.33 -1.95 -14.19
CA SER A 576 1.72 -1.80 -12.78
C SER A 576 2.97 -0.96 -12.61
N LEU A 577 3.96 -1.12 -13.51
CA LEU A 577 5.18 -0.31 -13.55
C LEU A 577 4.90 1.13 -14.01
N TYR A 578 3.99 1.34 -14.97
CA TYR A 578 3.50 2.66 -15.36
C TYR A 578 2.89 3.41 -14.17
N ASP A 579 1.97 2.77 -13.46
CA ASP A 579 1.23 3.39 -12.36
C ASP A 579 2.16 3.74 -11.19
N TYR A 580 3.07 2.82 -10.84
CA TYR A 580 4.12 3.09 -9.86
C TYR A 580 5.02 4.27 -10.26
N LEU A 581 5.56 4.25 -11.49
CA LEU A 581 6.43 5.30 -11.99
C LEU A 581 5.70 6.65 -12.05
N TYR A 582 4.42 6.67 -12.44
CA TYR A 582 3.61 7.87 -12.47
C TYR A 582 3.36 8.44 -11.07
N HIS A 583 3.09 7.61 -10.07
CA HIS A 583 2.91 8.06 -8.69
C HIS A 583 4.20 8.68 -8.10
N ILE A 584 5.37 8.05 -8.27
CA ILE A 584 6.63 8.56 -7.72
C ILE A 584 7.14 9.82 -8.47
N THR A 585 6.89 9.93 -9.78
CA THR A 585 7.30 11.10 -10.60
C THR A 585 6.35 12.29 -10.45
N SER A 586 5.06 12.07 -10.24
CA SER A 586 4.08 13.15 -10.07
C SER A 586 3.96 13.69 -8.63
N SER A 587 4.65 13.04 -7.67
CA SER A 587 4.73 13.49 -6.28
C SER A 587 5.57 14.77 -6.09
N THR A 588 5.33 15.50 -5.01
CA THR A 588 5.90 16.84 -4.69
C THR A 588 7.42 16.91 -4.93
N GLY A 589 7.87 17.84 -5.77
CA GLY A 589 9.29 17.98 -6.12
C GLY A 589 10.17 18.31 -4.91
N SER A 590 11.30 17.61 -4.78
CA SER A 590 12.20 17.67 -3.61
C SER A 590 13.61 17.17 -3.97
N GLY A 591 14.10 16.03 -3.47
CA GLY A 591 15.46 15.50 -3.72
C GLY A 591 15.86 15.35 -5.20
N GLU A 592 14.91 15.26 -6.11
CA GLU A 592 15.15 15.36 -7.56
C GLU A 592 15.90 16.61 -8.03
N TYR A 593 15.83 17.73 -7.29
CA TYR A 593 16.56 18.96 -7.62
C TYR A 593 18.07 18.85 -7.35
N ALA A 594 18.51 17.85 -6.59
CA ALA A 594 19.92 17.56 -6.36
C ALA A 594 20.66 17.14 -7.65
N LEU A 595 19.94 16.66 -8.67
CA LEU A 595 20.58 16.16 -9.88
C LEU A 595 21.36 17.26 -10.60
N ALA A 596 20.84 18.48 -10.64
CA ALA A 596 21.52 19.64 -11.23
C ALA A 596 22.70 20.15 -10.36
N SER A 597 22.64 19.90 -9.04
CA SER A 597 23.75 20.18 -8.11
C SER A 597 24.95 19.26 -8.35
N VAL A 598 24.71 17.98 -8.63
CA VAL A 598 25.77 16.94 -8.69
C VAL A 598 26.21 16.63 -10.11
N LEU A 599 25.31 16.71 -11.09
CA LEU A 599 25.58 16.47 -12.50
C LEU A 599 25.51 17.76 -13.31
N SER A 600 26.49 17.96 -14.19
CA SER A 600 26.43 18.94 -15.27
C SER A 600 25.48 18.44 -16.38
N PRO A 601 25.01 19.32 -17.28
CA PRO A 601 24.20 18.90 -18.42
C PRO A 601 24.86 17.76 -19.20
N GLY A 602 24.12 16.67 -19.41
CA GLY A 602 24.62 15.46 -20.08
C GLY A 602 24.96 14.29 -19.14
N ALA A 603 24.62 14.42 -17.85
CA ALA A 603 24.82 13.39 -16.83
C ALA A 603 26.29 13.05 -16.50
N TYR A 604 27.22 13.93 -16.86
CA TYR A 604 28.57 13.93 -16.30
C TYR A 604 28.52 14.48 -14.87
N ALA A 605 29.28 13.91 -13.94
CA ALA A 605 29.36 14.47 -12.60
C ALA A 605 30.23 15.72 -12.58
N ARG A 606 29.84 16.71 -11.79
CA ARG A 606 30.68 17.89 -11.51
C ARG A 606 31.93 17.52 -10.69
N LYS A 607 31.93 16.37 -10.01
CA LYS A 607 33.11 15.74 -9.36
C LYS A 607 33.23 14.28 -9.81
N PRO A 608 33.89 13.98 -10.94
CA PRO A 608 33.92 12.63 -11.53
C PRO A 608 34.47 11.54 -10.61
N LEU A 609 33.81 10.37 -10.60
CA LEU A 609 34.20 9.25 -9.73
C LEU A 609 35.55 8.63 -10.13
N ILE A 610 35.98 8.68 -11.39
CA ILE A 610 37.25 8.07 -11.85
C ILE A 610 38.49 8.56 -11.07
N HIS A 611 38.44 9.74 -10.48
CA HIS A 611 39.50 10.28 -9.62
C HIS A 611 39.41 9.80 -8.16
N ARG A 612 38.21 9.41 -7.71
CA ARG A 612 37.87 9.09 -6.32
C ARG A 612 37.85 7.59 -6.04
N LEU A 613 37.41 6.77 -7.00
CA LEU A 613 37.34 5.31 -6.89
C LEU A 613 38.67 4.63 -6.46
N PRO A 614 39.87 5.09 -6.85
CA PRO A 614 41.15 4.55 -6.36
C PRO A 614 41.32 4.57 -4.83
N GLU A 615 40.59 5.44 -4.13
CA GLU A 615 40.66 5.57 -2.67
C GLU A 615 39.83 4.53 -1.91
N LEU A 616 38.89 3.84 -2.59
CA LEU A 616 38.03 2.81 -1.98
C LEU A 616 38.85 1.68 -1.32
N LYS A 617 38.32 1.12 -0.23
CA LYS A 617 39.01 0.13 0.64
C LYS A 617 38.39 -1.27 0.64
N MET A 618 37.31 -1.47 -0.11
CA MET A 618 36.53 -2.70 -0.17
C MET A 618 36.46 -3.26 -1.61
N PRO A 619 36.30 -4.59 -1.79
CA PRO A 619 36.06 -5.19 -3.09
C PRO A 619 34.91 -4.48 -3.82
N THR A 620 35.15 -4.08 -5.07
CA THR A 620 34.21 -3.26 -5.85
C THR A 620 33.91 -3.94 -7.18
N VAL A 621 32.65 -4.29 -7.43
CA VAL A 621 32.21 -4.93 -8.67
C VAL A 621 31.40 -3.94 -9.49
N PHE A 622 31.64 -3.92 -10.79
CA PHE A 622 30.85 -3.14 -11.75
C PHE A 622 29.96 -4.08 -12.58
N ILE A 623 28.71 -3.67 -12.82
CA ILE A 623 27.75 -4.41 -13.65
C ILE A 623 27.15 -3.43 -14.66
N TYR A 624 27.30 -3.73 -15.95
CA TYR A 624 26.76 -2.93 -17.05
C TYR A 624 25.86 -3.76 -17.95
N GLY A 625 24.94 -3.12 -18.69
CA GLY A 625 24.24 -3.77 -19.79
C GLY A 625 25.16 -3.95 -21.02
N GLN A 626 24.92 -4.96 -21.85
CA GLN A 626 25.59 -5.04 -23.16
C GLN A 626 25.18 -3.91 -24.10
N LYS A 627 23.95 -3.41 -23.99
CA LYS A 627 23.35 -2.31 -24.75
C LYS A 627 23.19 -1.03 -23.92
N ASP A 628 23.98 -0.91 -22.85
CA ASP A 628 23.98 0.28 -22.01
C ASP A 628 24.55 1.48 -22.76
N TRP A 629 24.02 2.67 -22.46
CA TRP A 629 24.52 3.94 -22.99
C TRP A 629 25.62 4.53 -22.12
N MET A 630 25.76 4.04 -20.87
CA MET A 630 26.90 4.34 -20.00
C MET A 630 28.13 3.55 -20.44
N ASP A 631 29.27 4.22 -20.60
CA ASP A 631 30.50 3.56 -21.06
C ASP A 631 31.20 2.77 -19.95
N TYR A 632 31.15 1.44 -20.06
CA TYR A 632 31.84 0.51 -19.17
C TYR A 632 33.37 0.63 -19.23
N LYS A 633 33.96 1.17 -20.32
CA LYS A 633 35.43 1.33 -20.43
C LYS A 633 35.98 2.29 -19.38
N SER A 634 35.19 3.28 -18.98
CA SER A 634 35.56 4.17 -17.87
C SER A 634 35.73 3.39 -16.56
N ALA A 635 34.95 2.33 -16.35
CA ALA A 635 35.14 1.41 -15.22
C ALA A 635 36.35 0.48 -15.40
N GLU A 636 36.71 0.08 -16.62
CA GLU A 636 37.99 -0.61 -16.89
C GLU A 636 39.20 0.28 -16.56
N GLU A 637 39.13 1.57 -16.89
CA GLU A 637 40.17 2.54 -16.56
C GLU A 637 40.25 2.85 -15.06
N ALA A 638 39.11 2.96 -14.37
CA ALA A 638 39.06 3.10 -12.92
C ALA A 638 39.62 1.83 -12.24
N SER A 639 39.21 0.64 -12.67
CA SER A 639 39.66 -0.64 -12.12
C SER A 639 41.17 -0.83 -12.18
N LYS A 640 41.83 -0.37 -13.26
CA LYS A 640 43.31 -0.37 -13.40
C LYS A 640 44.03 0.53 -12.38
N LYS A 641 43.33 1.52 -11.80
CA LYS A 641 43.86 2.48 -10.81
C LYS A 641 43.48 2.11 -9.37
N MET A 642 42.55 1.17 -9.19
CA MET A 642 42.08 0.72 -7.88
C MET A 642 43.01 -0.33 -7.28
N SER A 643 43.30 -0.20 -5.99
CA SER A 643 44.15 -1.15 -5.23
C SER A 643 43.38 -2.33 -4.64
N VAL A 644 42.05 -2.32 -4.76
CA VAL A 644 41.13 -3.36 -4.26
C VAL A 644 40.75 -4.34 -5.37
N TYR A 645 40.21 -5.51 -4.98
CA TYR A 645 39.64 -6.44 -5.96
C TYR A 645 38.54 -5.76 -6.78
N THR A 646 38.65 -5.86 -8.10
CA THR A 646 37.65 -5.38 -9.05
C THR A 646 37.29 -6.46 -10.07
N LYS A 647 36.01 -6.48 -10.47
CA LYS A 647 35.50 -7.31 -11.58
C LYS A 647 34.39 -6.55 -12.29
N ILE A 648 34.31 -6.71 -13.61
CA ILE A 648 33.33 -6.04 -14.47
C ILE A 648 32.50 -7.11 -15.17
N TYR A 649 31.18 -7.03 -15.02
CA TYR A 649 30.22 -7.91 -15.70
C TYR A 649 29.43 -7.12 -16.76
N ARG A 650 29.04 -7.79 -17.84
CA ARG A 650 28.22 -7.22 -18.91
C ARG A 650 27.02 -8.11 -19.22
N ILE A 651 25.87 -7.76 -18.66
CA ILE A 651 24.61 -8.53 -18.73
C ILE A 651 24.12 -8.59 -20.18
N SER A 652 23.90 -9.80 -20.71
CA SER A 652 23.44 -9.99 -22.08
C SER A 652 22.04 -9.41 -22.30
N GLU A 653 21.84 -8.81 -23.48
CA GLU A 653 20.63 -8.07 -23.88
C GLU A 653 20.20 -6.89 -22.99
N GLY A 654 20.82 -6.67 -21.82
CA GLY A 654 20.48 -5.58 -20.91
C GLY A 654 20.90 -4.20 -21.41
N GLY A 655 20.04 -3.20 -21.20
CA GLY A 655 20.38 -1.78 -21.28
C GLY A 655 20.62 -1.20 -19.87
N HIS A 656 20.37 0.10 -19.70
CA HIS A 656 20.55 0.79 -18.41
C HIS A 656 19.78 0.13 -17.24
N HIS A 657 18.58 -0.37 -17.50
CA HIS A 657 17.76 -1.12 -16.55
C HIS A 657 17.92 -2.64 -16.72
N MET A 658 19.16 -3.13 -16.88
CA MET A 658 19.49 -4.55 -17.10
C MET A 658 18.83 -5.54 -16.11
N TYR A 659 18.57 -5.09 -14.88
CA TYR A 659 17.88 -5.86 -13.83
C TYR A 659 16.39 -6.07 -14.07
N LEU A 660 15.78 -5.32 -15.00
CA LEU A 660 14.47 -5.59 -15.58
C LEU A 660 14.62 -6.35 -16.92
N ASP A 661 15.49 -5.86 -17.80
CA ASP A 661 15.64 -6.36 -19.18
C ASP A 661 16.07 -7.85 -19.23
N ASN A 662 17.05 -8.23 -18.40
CA ASN A 662 17.52 -9.61 -18.23
C ASN A 662 17.76 -9.87 -16.73
N HIS A 663 16.67 -9.84 -15.98
CA HIS A 663 16.67 -10.01 -14.53
C HIS A 663 17.28 -11.34 -14.05
N LYS A 664 17.32 -12.40 -14.88
CA LYS A 664 17.87 -13.71 -14.50
C LYS A 664 19.38 -13.67 -14.39
N GLU A 665 20.07 -13.36 -15.49
CA GLU A 665 21.54 -13.25 -15.52
C GLU A 665 22.03 -12.18 -14.54
N PHE A 666 21.27 -11.08 -14.37
CA PHE A 666 21.56 -10.09 -13.34
C PHE A 666 21.51 -10.65 -11.92
N ASN A 667 20.47 -11.43 -11.58
CA ASN A 667 20.37 -12.08 -10.26
C ASN A 667 21.49 -13.10 -10.04
N ASP A 668 21.84 -13.87 -11.08
CA ASP A 668 22.92 -14.86 -11.03
C ASP A 668 24.28 -14.18 -10.74
N VAL A 669 24.59 -13.08 -11.45
CA VAL A 669 25.79 -12.27 -11.23
C VAL A 669 25.81 -11.64 -9.83
N VAL A 670 24.69 -11.09 -9.35
CA VAL A 670 24.62 -10.53 -7.99
C VAL A 670 24.84 -11.62 -6.94
N THR A 671 24.27 -12.81 -7.13
CA THR A 671 24.47 -13.96 -6.25
C THR A 671 25.94 -14.44 -6.23
N GLU A 672 26.59 -14.54 -7.40
CA GLU A 672 28.02 -14.85 -7.50
C GLU A 672 28.87 -13.83 -6.70
N VAL A 673 28.54 -12.55 -6.78
CA VAL A 673 29.26 -11.46 -6.10
C VAL A 673 29.04 -11.48 -4.58
N LEU A 674 27.85 -11.87 -4.12
CA LEU A 674 27.58 -12.12 -2.70
C LEU A 674 28.39 -13.33 -2.20
N GLY A 675 28.57 -14.34 -3.06
CA GLY A 675 29.29 -15.58 -2.76
C GLY A 675 28.39 -16.61 -2.09
N ALA A 676 27.19 -16.81 -2.65
CA ALA A 676 26.15 -17.70 -2.16
C ALA A 676 25.89 -18.89 -3.09
#